data_AF-A0A6B9FDN3-F1
#
_entry.id   AF-A0A6B9FDN3-F1
#
_cell.length_a   1.000
_cell.length_b   1.000
_cell.length_c   1.000
_cell.angle_alpha   90.00
_cell.angle_beta   90.00
_cell.angle_gamma   90.00
#
_symmetry.space_group_name_H-M   'P 1'
#
loop_
_entity.id
_entity.type
_entity.pdbx_description
1 polymer ?
#
loop_
_entity_poly.entity_id
_entity_poly.type
_entity_poly.pdbx_seq_one_letter_code
_entity_poly.pdbx_strand_id
1 'polypeptide(L)'
;MRHTRRRILQATGVALGAGLAGCGGESGTDAAEPTATDTAEPTATDTAEPTATETPTAAVSADTALAAEWNVMRARLHDAVALGRTDNHAAAARLVGDVFARFENAGGEYGAHEGLESTSEEAYESFEGSLGDGRSAFEAGNADEAIGALDGAGEDLLSAQRERTGDAAVGVFSLFVFASRVRNVDALATAGLTDAAATVGEATLADFEEAAVHDTIESAGEEYYEAFEGGLEDAVSAAQEGDADAVHEAALSASQGVVDAAYELVPEGVAGVGHLSLMGAVGFDAEMAAGLGGRGLGLAHAAGLNGYRARVRDAVWLYEAGEPEAAAAAAQSVFQHFEGARAHEALEEASEDAYEQFEHDGLEALIEAIENGDDAGVADAAATTHDGLTTGIEALAGDAAPVLESGYFRARLGDARERYHRGEGEAAATVAEDLFARFEENEADFHETLEETSEELYHTFEEEHLTALPEAFRGGDDEAVDTHLAGATDALVEFEASAGSTPVASAAAATYMTGRAGDAGVLATLGATDRAETVASEAFEYFEAGANGFHEAVEAASEERYHSFEEALGAVRSATTGEADASDAATTFADEATAAVYAVVERGEGGGDVNAAPLVGDVFATFENARVHEALEEGDHETYETFESALSDYVSALESGEGVDAAGERFAQATRNAGFAVAGAVGDAPEISAGGGGGEGGHGGDSGDFEGGPNVVEGVPDDADHVVDMTAVAFEPAELTVSVGDTVAWSHAGGEPHSVTAYGDGLPEGASYWASGDFDSEEAAREGWENGQGYVASGQSYVHTFETAGEHGYFCIPHEAAGMEGTVVVEE
;
A
#
# COMPACT_ATOMS: atom_id res chain seq x y z
N MET A 1 19.56 -29.70 -21.75
CA MET A 1 18.74 -30.92 -21.91
C MET A 1 18.60 -31.60 -20.55
N ARG A 2 17.64 -31.10 -19.76
CA ARG A 2 17.31 -31.56 -18.40
C ARG A 2 16.17 -32.59 -18.50
N HIS A 3 16.25 -33.69 -17.74
CA HIS A 3 15.18 -34.69 -17.63
C HIS A 3 14.42 -34.48 -16.32
N THR A 4 13.11 -34.31 -16.45
CA THR A 4 12.09 -34.01 -15.43
C THR A 4 11.77 -35.18 -14.50
N ARG A 5 11.61 -34.89 -13.20
CA ARG A 5 11.08 -35.81 -12.17
C ARG A 5 9.55 -35.73 -12.16
N ARG A 6 8.89 -36.72 -12.77
CA ARG A 6 7.45 -37.00 -12.61
C ARG A 6 7.35 -38.50 -12.28
N ARG A 7 6.79 -38.83 -11.10
CA ARG A 7 6.35 -40.15 -10.57
C ARG A 7 6.91 -40.45 -9.17
N ILE A 8 6.19 -40.03 -8.13
CA ILE A 8 5.93 -40.86 -6.95
C ILE A 8 4.47 -40.55 -6.53
N LEU A 9 3.76 -41.57 -6.05
CA LEU A 9 2.36 -41.61 -5.57
C LEU A 9 1.30 -42.14 -6.54
N GLN A 10 1.47 -43.42 -6.88
CA GLN A 10 0.33 -44.34 -7.05
C GLN A 10 0.78 -45.73 -6.63
N ALA A 11 0.19 -46.23 -5.54
CA ALA A 11 -0.07 -47.64 -5.21
C ALA A 11 0.20 -47.95 -3.74
N THR A 12 -0.83 -47.99 -2.90
CA THR A 12 -1.16 -49.25 -2.19
C THR A 12 -2.61 -49.24 -1.70
N GLY A 13 -3.46 -50.02 -2.38
CA GLY A 13 -4.77 -50.41 -1.87
C GLY A 13 -4.77 -51.87 -1.41
N VAL A 14 -5.28 -52.06 -0.19
CA VAL A 14 -6.08 -53.20 0.34
C VAL A 14 -5.45 -54.61 0.45
N ALA A 15 -5.52 -55.15 1.68
CA ALA A 15 -5.69 -56.59 1.92
C ALA A 15 -6.70 -56.85 3.06
N LEU A 16 -7.77 -57.59 2.73
CA LEU A 16 -8.82 -58.12 3.61
C LEU A 16 -8.32 -59.28 4.49
N GLY A 17 -8.86 -59.39 5.71
CA GLY A 17 -8.74 -60.59 6.55
C GLY A 17 -9.82 -60.68 7.63
N ALA A 18 -10.80 -61.57 7.44
CA ALA A 18 -11.90 -61.86 8.37
C ALA A 18 -11.47 -62.77 9.54
N GLY A 19 -12.09 -62.61 10.72
CA GLY A 19 -12.00 -63.50 11.87
C GLY A 19 -13.24 -63.41 12.78
N LEU A 20 -13.80 -64.57 13.12
CA LEU A 20 -15.12 -64.80 13.73
C LEU A 20 -15.15 -64.82 15.27
N ALA A 21 -16.33 -64.46 15.81
CA ALA A 21 -17.06 -65.00 16.97
C ALA A 21 -16.60 -64.74 18.43
N GLY A 22 -17.57 -64.31 19.25
CA GLY A 22 -17.52 -64.41 20.72
C GLY A 22 -18.76 -63.80 21.42
N CYS A 23 -19.69 -64.65 21.87
CA CYS A 23 -20.98 -64.34 22.49
C CYS A 23 -20.90 -63.82 23.94
N GLY A 24 -21.97 -63.10 24.36
CA GLY A 24 -22.74 -63.43 25.58
C GLY A 24 -22.97 -62.29 26.58
N GLY A 25 -24.25 -62.00 26.89
CA GLY A 25 -24.60 -61.20 28.08
C GLY A 25 -26.01 -60.63 28.11
N GLU A 26 -26.98 -61.45 28.51
CA GLU A 26 -28.43 -61.24 28.63
C GLU A 26 -28.89 -60.29 29.77
N SER A 27 -30.18 -59.89 29.69
CA SER A 27 -31.15 -59.48 30.73
C SER A 27 -31.48 -57.97 30.82
N GLY A 28 -32.75 -57.54 30.83
CA GLY A 28 -34.02 -58.27 30.91
C GLY A 28 -35.24 -57.44 30.50
N THR A 29 -36.34 -58.15 30.30
CA THR A 29 -37.68 -57.66 29.93
C THR A 29 -38.59 -57.50 31.16
N ASP A 30 -39.80 -56.98 30.88
CA ASP A 30 -41.02 -56.92 31.71
C ASP A 30 -41.10 -55.63 32.56
N ALA A 31 -42.20 -54.88 32.67
CA ALA A 31 -43.64 -55.02 32.43
C ALA A 31 -44.20 -53.61 32.78
N ALA A 32 -45.41 -53.12 32.52
CA ALA A 32 -46.66 -53.55 31.90
C ALA A 32 -47.53 -52.26 31.81
N GLU A 33 -48.43 -52.20 30.84
CA GLU A 33 -49.63 -51.34 30.96
C GLU A 33 -50.59 -51.86 32.05
N PRO A 34 -51.52 -51.01 32.52
CA PRO A 34 -52.91 -51.30 32.16
C PRO A 34 -53.83 -50.07 31.90
N THR A 35 -54.50 -50.11 30.74
CA THR A 35 -55.95 -49.90 30.48
C THR A 35 -56.76 -48.76 31.13
N ALA A 36 -57.23 -47.87 30.25
CA ALA A 36 -58.63 -47.51 29.91
C ALA A 36 -59.61 -46.96 30.96
N THR A 37 -60.26 -45.82 30.65
CA THR A 37 -61.74 -45.71 30.56
C THR A 37 -62.18 -44.46 29.76
N ASP A 38 -63.17 -44.64 28.88
CA ASP A 38 -63.93 -43.63 28.13
C ASP A 38 -64.75 -42.65 29.01
N THR A 39 -64.94 -41.42 28.50
CA THR A 39 -66.24 -40.81 28.12
C THR A 39 -66.34 -39.32 28.51
N ALA A 40 -66.68 -38.49 27.51
CA ALA A 40 -67.60 -37.34 27.50
C ALA A 40 -67.00 -36.00 27.04
N GLU A 41 -67.29 -35.63 25.79
CA GLU A 41 -67.37 -34.23 25.35
C GLU A 41 -68.42 -33.44 26.16
N PRO A 42 -68.19 -32.14 26.34
CA PRO A 42 -69.20 -31.18 25.91
C PRO A 42 -68.60 -29.99 25.13
N THR A 43 -69.17 -29.78 23.94
CA THR A 43 -69.52 -28.50 23.29
C THR A 43 -68.58 -27.28 23.44
N ALA A 44 -67.92 -26.99 22.32
CA ALA A 44 -67.67 -25.68 21.69
C ALA A 44 -67.80 -24.40 22.55
N THR A 45 -66.67 -23.69 22.68
CA THR A 45 -66.65 -22.23 22.66
C THR A 45 -65.44 -21.82 21.84
N ASP A 46 -65.68 -21.06 20.77
CA ASP A 46 -64.67 -20.52 19.84
C ASP A 46 -63.50 -19.90 20.60
N THR A 47 -62.32 -20.49 20.43
CA THR A 47 -61.04 -19.85 20.74
C THR A 47 -60.21 -20.04 19.48
N ALA A 48 -59.86 -18.93 18.83
CA ALA A 48 -59.07 -18.91 17.61
C ALA A 48 -57.79 -19.74 17.83
N GLU A 49 -57.51 -20.65 16.89
CA GLU A 49 -56.17 -21.21 16.75
C GLU A 49 -55.19 -20.04 16.62
N PRO A 50 -54.02 -20.08 17.29
CA PRO A 50 -52.93 -19.21 16.91
C PRO A 50 -52.58 -19.64 15.48
N THR A 51 -52.89 -18.80 14.51
CA THR A 51 -52.28 -18.88 13.19
C THR A 51 -50.78 -18.96 13.47
N ALA A 52 -50.14 -20.06 13.09
CA ALA A 52 -48.70 -20.09 12.97
C ALA A 52 -48.37 -18.94 12.02
N THR A 53 -47.78 -17.87 12.55
CA THR A 53 -47.10 -16.90 11.73
C THR A 53 -45.94 -17.68 11.15
N GLU A 54 -46.08 -18.16 9.92
CA GLU A 54 -44.92 -18.50 9.11
C GLU A 54 -44.09 -17.21 9.05
N THR A 55 -42.97 -17.19 9.78
CA THR A 55 -41.91 -16.22 9.56
C THR A 55 -41.58 -16.34 8.06
N PRO A 56 -41.69 -15.26 7.27
CA PRO A 56 -41.30 -15.34 5.87
C PRO A 56 -39.83 -15.73 5.84
N THR A 57 -39.53 -16.93 5.38
CA THR A 57 -38.16 -17.32 5.05
C THR A 57 -37.72 -16.38 3.95
N ALA A 58 -36.74 -15.52 4.22
CA ALA A 58 -36.12 -14.66 3.20
C ALA A 58 -35.75 -15.56 2.01
N ALA A 59 -36.37 -15.31 0.86
CA ALA A 59 -36.09 -16.08 -0.34
C ALA A 59 -34.75 -15.57 -0.88
N VAL A 60 -33.78 -16.47 -0.97
CA VAL A 60 -32.50 -16.21 -1.64
C VAL A 60 -32.78 -15.70 -3.06
N SER A 61 -32.15 -14.59 -3.45
CA SER A 61 -32.39 -13.89 -4.71
C SER A 61 -31.18 -13.03 -5.11
N ALA A 62 -31.25 -12.37 -6.28
CA ALA A 62 -30.25 -11.39 -6.73
C ALA A 62 -29.96 -10.31 -5.66
N ASP A 63 -30.98 -9.83 -4.95
CA ASP A 63 -30.83 -8.87 -3.84
C ASP A 63 -29.97 -9.43 -2.69
N THR A 64 -29.94 -10.75 -2.50
CA THR A 64 -29.07 -11.39 -1.50
C THR A 64 -27.61 -11.35 -1.94
N ALA A 65 -27.33 -11.54 -3.23
CA ALA A 65 -25.98 -11.48 -3.79
C ALA A 65 -25.45 -10.04 -3.81
N LEU A 66 -26.27 -9.07 -4.25
CA LEU A 66 -25.94 -7.64 -4.19
C LEU A 66 -25.64 -7.19 -2.75
N ALA A 67 -26.48 -7.58 -1.79
CA ALA A 67 -26.23 -7.25 -0.39
C ALA A 67 -24.92 -7.87 0.15
N ALA A 68 -24.50 -9.03 -0.36
CA ALA A 68 -23.23 -9.63 0.00
C ALA A 68 -22.03 -8.90 -0.63
N GLU A 69 -22.18 -8.32 -1.81
CA GLU A 69 -21.18 -7.44 -2.42
C GLU A 69 -20.97 -6.17 -1.57
N TRP A 70 -22.04 -5.52 -1.10
CA TRP A 70 -21.90 -4.45 -0.10
C TRP A 70 -21.25 -4.93 1.20
N ASN A 71 -21.39 -6.22 1.54
CA ASN A 71 -20.70 -6.78 2.70
C ASN A 71 -19.18 -6.89 2.49
N VAL A 72 -18.74 -7.17 1.26
CA VAL A 72 -17.33 -7.12 0.88
C VAL A 72 -16.80 -5.68 0.95
N MET A 73 -17.58 -4.70 0.48
CA MET A 73 -17.21 -3.29 0.61
C MET A 73 -17.08 -2.89 2.09
N ARG A 74 -18.03 -3.28 2.94
CA ARG A 74 -17.95 -3.06 4.40
C ARG A 74 -16.72 -3.72 5.02
N ALA A 75 -16.33 -4.91 4.55
CA ALA A 75 -15.08 -5.54 4.98
C ALA A 75 -13.86 -4.67 4.59
N ARG A 76 -13.81 -4.19 3.33
CA ARG A 76 -12.73 -3.31 2.85
C ARG A 76 -12.60 -2.00 3.61
N LEU A 77 -13.72 -1.42 4.06
CA LEU A 77 -13.67 -0.25 4.96
C LEU A 77 -12.94 -0.58 6.26
N HIS A 78 -13.13 -1.79 6.80
CA HIS A 78 -12.42 -2.23 8.00
C HIS A 78 -10.95 -2.60 7.74
N ASP A 79 -10.55 -2.90 6.51
CA ASP A 79 -9.15 -3.03 6.11
C ASP A 79 -8.46 -1.66 6.24
N ALA A 80 -9.10 -0.60 5.71
CA ALA A 80 -8.63 0.77 5.88
C ALA A 80 -8.62 1.22 7.35
N VAL A 81 -9.63 0.86 8.15
CA VAL A 81 -9.62 1.10 9.60
C VAL A 81 -8.48 0.34 10.29
N ALA A 82 -8.17 -0.89 9.88
CA ALA A 82 -7.06 -1.66 10.44
C ALA A 82 -5.73 -0.99 10.17
N LEU A 83 -5.50 -0.50 8.94
CA LEU A 83 -4.32 0.31 8.58
C LEU A 83 -4.30 1.64 9.33
N GLY A 84 -5.43 2.33 9.41
CA GLY A 84 -5.55 3.64 10.07
C GLY A 84 -5.37 3.61 11.58
N ARG A 85 -5.60 2.46 12.24
CA ARG A 85 -5.29 2.26 13.67
C ARG A 85 -3.81 2.01 13.94
N THR A 86 -2.99 2.05 12.89
CA THR A 86 -1.53 1.87 12.89
C THR A 86 -0.90 3.07 12.18
N ASP A 87 0.42 3.17 12.16
CA ASP A 87 1.13 4.29 11.51
C ASP A 87 1.10 4.25 9.96
N ASN A 88 0.14 3.52 9.35
CA ASN A 88 0.01 3.32 7.91
C ASN A 88 -1.10 4.21 7.29
N HIS A 89 -1.16 5.49 7.67
CA HIS A 89 -2.24 6.40 7.22
C HIS A 89 -2.29 6.61 5.70
N ALA A 90 -1.13 6.72 5.03
CA ALA A 90 -1.07 6.87 3.57
C ALA A 90 -1.65 5.63 2.86
N ALA A 91 -1.29 4.42 3.31
CA ALA A 91 -1.85 3.18 2.78
C ALA A 91 -3.36 3.07 3.05
N ALA A 92 -3.82 3.54 4.22
CA ALA A 92 -5.25 3.61 4.53
C ALA A 92 -6.01 4.55 3.59
N ALA A 93 -5.47 5.74 3.30
CA ALA A 93 -6.06 6.72 2.38
C ALA A 93 -6.18 6.16 0.95
N ARG A 94 -5.11 5.55 0.43
CA ARG A 94 -5.12 4.89 -0.89
C ARG A 94 -6.19 3.80 -0.96
N LEU A 95 -6.23 2.93 0.05
CA LEU A 95 -7.21 1.86 0.10
C LEU A 95 -8.65 2.40 0.08
N VAL A 96 -8.94 3.50 0.77
CA VAL A 96 -10.26 4.17 0.72
C VAL A 96 -10.56 4.67 -0.71
N GLY A 97 -9.59 5.29 -1.38
CA GLY A 97 -9.69 5.68 -2.79
C GLY A 97 -9.98 4.48 -3.69
N ASP A 98 -9.31 3.35 -3.49
CA ASP A 98 -9.54 2.12 -4.23
C ASP A 98 -10.92 1.52 -3.96
N VAL A 99 -11.42 1.60 -2.70
CA VAL A 99 -12.80 1.17 -2.39
C VAL A 99 -13.78 1.97 -3.23
N PHE A 100 -13.59 3.30 -3.27
CA PHE A 100 -14.46 4.19 -4.04
C PHE A 100 -14.38 3.91 -5.54
N ALA A 101 -13.18 3.89 -6.12
CA ALA A 101 -12.98 3.61 -7.54
C ALA A 101 -13.60 2.26 -7.96
N ARG A 102 -13.47 1.24 -7.11
CA ARG A 102 -14.07 -0.07 -7.36
C ARG A 102 -15.59 -0.03 -7.27
N PHE A 103 -16.13 0.69 -6.28
CA PHE A 103 -17.56 0.86 -6.10
C PHE A 103 -18.18 1.54 -7.33
N GLU A 104 -17.58 2.64 -7.81
CA GLU A 104 -18.03 3.36 -9.02
C GLU A 104 -17.98 2.50 -10.29
N ASN A 105 -17.01 1.58 -10.38
CA ASN A 105 -16.93 0.64 -11.50
C ASN A 105 -17.89 -0.55 -11.38
N ALA A 106 -18.54 -0.75 -10.24
CA ALA A 106 -19.47 -1.85 -10.01
C ALA A 106 -20.88 -1.52 -10.55
N GLY A 107 -20.94 -1.34 -11.88
CA GLY A 107 -22.11 -0.93 -12.64
C GLY A 107 -23.18 -2.01 -12.87
N GLY A 108 -24.38 -1.59 -13.31
CA GLY A 108 -25.52 -2.44 -13.71
C GLY A 108 -26.66 -2.53 -12.69
N GLU A 109 -27.84 -3.04 -13.08
CA GLU A 109 -29.03 -3.11 -12.19
C GLU A 109 -28.77 -3.80 -10.83
N TYR A 110 -27.84 -4.75 -10.81
CA TYR A 110 -27.37 -5.44 -9.60
C TYR A 110 -25.88 -5.22 -9.32
N GLY A 111 -25.31 -4.15 -9.86
CA GLY A 111 -24.01 -3.62 -9.45
C GLY A 111 -24.11 -2.93 -8.08
N ALA A 112 -22.99 -2.86 -7.35
CA ALA A 112 -22.98 -2.26 -6.02
C ALA A 112 -23.38 -0.79 -6.03
N HIS A 113 -22.97 -0.03 -7.07
CA HIS A 113 -23.26 1.40 -7.22
C HIS A 113 -24.76 1.63 -7.49
N GLU A 114 -25.29 1.23 -8.64
CA GLU A 114 -26.70 1.50 -8.99
C GLU A 114 -27.65 0.74 -8.08
N GLY A 115 -27.19 -0.38 -7.51
CA GLY A 115 -27.90 -1.06 -6.45
C GLY A 115 -28.12 -0.16 -5.23
N LEU A 116 -27.10 0.58 -4.79
CA LEU A 116 -27.17 1.45 -3.60
C LEU A 116 -28.01 2.66 -3.92
N GLU A 117 -27.71 3.35 -5.02
CA GLU A 117 -28.43 4.53 -5.49
C GLU A 117 -29.93 4.24 -5.67
N SER A 118 -30.28 3.13 -6.33
CA SER A 118 -31.68 2.72 -6.53
C SER A 118 -32.37 2.27 -5.25
N THR A 119 -31.62 1.86 -4.23
CA THR A 119 -32.17 1.57 -2.89
C THR A 119 -32.42 2.86 -2.13
N SER A 120 -31.43 3.74 -2.08
CA SER A 120 -31.47 5.00 -1.34
C SER A 120 -30.39 5.95 -1.86
N GLU A 121 -30.79 6.91 -2.68
CA GLU A 121 -29.96 8.05 -3.14
C GLU A 121 -29.30 8.78 -1.95
N GLU A 122 -30.03 8.98 -0.84
CA GLU A 122 -29.49 9.57 0.40
C GLU A 122 -28.35 8.74 1.01
N ALA A 123 -28.41 7.41 0.90
CA ALA A 123 -27.37 6.54 1.44
C ALA A 123 -26.15 6.49 0.52
N TYR A 124 -26.36 6.60 -0.80
CA TYR A 124 -25.28 6.74 -1.77
C TYR A 124 -24.51 8.05 -1.58
N GLU A 125 -25.20 9.21 -1.54
CA GLU A 125 -24.55 10.51 -1.32
C GLU A 125 -23.79 10.56 0.02
N SER A 126 -24.35 9.98 1.08
CA SER A 126 -23.70 9.90 2.39
C SER A 126 -22.49 8.97 2.38
N PHE A 127 -22.58 7.83 1.70
CA PHE A 127 -21.49 6.88 1.54
C PHE A 127 -20.31 7.50 0.79
N GLU A 128 -20.56 8.13 -0.36
CA GLU A 128 -19.55 8.83 -1.15
C GLU A 128 -18.87 9.93 -0.33
N GLY A 129 -19.64 10.82 0.31
CA GLY A 129 -19.10 11.88 1.15
C GLY A 129 -18.25 11.36 2.30
N SER A 130 -18.68 10.26 2.93
CA SER A 130 -17.95 9.62 4.02
C SER A 130 -16.62 9.00 3.57
N LEU A 131 -16.53 8.49 2.34
CA LEU A 131 -15.26 8.00 1.79
C LEU A 131 -14.29 9.14 1.49
N GLY A 132 -14.78 10.25 0.93
CA GLY A 132 -13.99 11.47 0.71
C GLY A 132 -13.45 12.07 2.01
N ASP A 133 -14.32 12.22 3.02
CA ASP A 133 -13.95 12.68 4.35
C ASP A 133 -12.93 11.73 5.01
N GLY A 134 -13.16 10.41 4.89
CA GLY A 134 -12.28 9.37 5.43
C GLY A 134 -10.87 9.42 4.84
N ARG A 135 -10.77 9.50 3.50
CA ARG A 135 -9.50 9.61 2.78
C ARG A 135 -8.74 10.88 3.19
N SER A 136 -9.40 12.03 3.10
CA SER A 136 -8.81 13.33 3.43
C SER A 136 -8.31 13.38 4.89
N ALA A 137 -9.05 12.78 5.81
CA ALA A 137 -8.66 12.70 7.21
C ALA A 137 -7.43 11.81 7.42
N PHE A 138 -7.29 10.70 6.70
CA PHE A 138 -6.06 9.89 6.74
C PHE A 138 -4.85 10.63 6.17
N GLU A 139 -5.00 11.31 5.03
CA GLU A 139 -3.93 12.14 4.42
C GLU A 139 -3.48 13.24 5.39
N ALA A 140 -4.41 13.80 6.17
CA ALA A 140 -4.12 14.78 7.21
C ALA A 140 -3.60 14.17 8.55
N GLY A 141 -3.44 12.85 8.64
CA GLY A 141 -2.99 12.15 9.86
C GLY A 141 -4.03 12.07 10.99
N ASN A 142 -5.31 12.33 10.71
CA ASN A 142 -6.41 12.34 11.68
C ASN A 142 -7.18 11.01 11.67
N ALA A 143 -6.54 9.93 12.13
CA ALA A 143 -7.10 8.57 12.10
C ALA A 143 -8.48 8.43 12.78
N ASP A 144 -8.70 9.06 13.94
CA ASP A 144 -9.99 8.98 14.64
C ASP A 144 -11.16 9.57 13.83
N GLU A 145 -10.91 10.65 13.09
CA GLU A 145 -11.91 11.30 12.23
C GLU A 145 -12.17 10.43 11.00
N ALA A 146 -11.10 9.91 10.39
CA ALA A 146 -11.19 9.00 9.25
C ALA A 146 -12.00 7.73 9.58
N ILE A 147 -11.68 7.07 10.70
CA ILE A 147 -12.39 5.88 11.17
C ILE A 147 -13.88 6.19 11.41
N GLY A 148 -14.19 7.35 12.00
CA GLY A 148 -15.58 7.77 12.20
C GLY A 148 -16.36 7.96 10.90
N ALA A 149 -15.71 8.47 9.85
CA ALA A 149 -16.31 8.60 8.52
C ALA A 149 -16.54 7.21 7.88
N LEU A 150 -15.54 6.32 7.95
CA LEU A 150 -15.65 4.95 7.41
C LEU A 150 -16.72 4.11 8.14
N ASP A 151 -16.89 4.29 9.45
CA ASP A 151 -17.99 3.68 10.20
C ASP A 151 -19.35 4.16 9.67
N GLY A 152 -19.48 5.46 9.35
CA GLY A 152 -20.66 6.04 8.70
C GLY A 152 -20.95 5.41 7.33
N ALA A 153 -19.95 5.33 6.45
CA ALA A 153 -20.06 4.64 5.17
C ALA A 153 -20.51 3.16 5.33
N GLY A 154 -19.98 2.48 6.35
CA GLY A 154 -20.40 1.12 6.69
C GLY A 154 -21.84 1.01 7.17
N GLU A 155 -22.36 2.02 7.87
CA GLU A 155 -23.76 2.11 8.31
C GLU A 155 -24.72 2.35 7.14
N ASP A 156 -24.33 3.15 6.14
CA ASP A 156 -25.12 3.40 4.93
C ASP A 156 -25.33 2.12 4.12
N LEU A 157 -24.25 1.37 3.88
CA LEU A 157 -24.32 0.05 3.24
C LEU A 157 -25.17 -0.94 4.04
N LEU A 158 -25.01 -0.95 5.38
CA LEU A 158 -25.80 -1.81 6.26
C LEU A 158 -27.30 -1.46 6.23
N SER A 159 -27.63 -0.18 6.08
CA SER A 159 -29.01 0.29 5.92
C SER A 159 -29.62 -0.25 4.62
N ALA A 160 -28.90 -0.13 3.50
CA ALA A 160 -29.32 -0.65 2.20
C ALA A 160 -29.49 -2.18 2.20
N GLN A 161 -28.58 -2.91 2.86
CA GLN A 161 -28.69 -4.36 3.04
C GLN A 161 -30.00 -4.75 3.75
N ARG A 162 -30.42 -4.00 4.79
CA ARG A 162 -31.67 -4.27 5.52
C ARG A 162 -32.90 -4.06 4.66
N GLU A 163 -32.91 -3.05 3.79
CA GLU A 163 -34.03 -2.76 2.91
C GLU A 163 -34.24 -3.85 1.85
N ARG A 164 -33.14 -4.39 1.29
CA ARG A 164 -33.18 -5.36 0.20
C ARG A 164 -33.38 -6.82 0.63
N THR A 165 -32.93 -7.21 1.83
CA THR A 165 -32.91 -8.62 2.25
C THR A 165 -33.78 -8.92 3.47
N GLY A 166 -33.52 -8.23 4.59
CA GLY A 166 -34.19 -8.39 5.88
C GLY A 166 -33.25 -8.81 7.03
N ASP A 167 -33.74 -8.64 8.26
CA ASP A 167 -32.91 -8.67 9.49
C ASP A 167 -32.06 -9.94 9.68
N ALA A 168 -32.56 -11.11 9.29
CA ALA A 168 -31.84 -12.37 9.49
C ALA A 168 -30.61 -12.49 8.57
N ALA A 169 -30.71 -12.07 7.31
CA ALA A 169 -29.59 -12.06 6.38
C ALA A 169 -28.55 -11.01 6.81
N VAL A 170 -29.03 -9.82 7.22
CA VAL A 170 -28.16 -8.74 7.71
C VAL A 170 -27.38 -9.12 8.97
N GLY A 171 -28.01 -9.84 9.90
CA GLY A 171 -27.32 -10.35 11.09
C GLY A 171 -26.15 -11.29 10.72
N VAL A 172 -26.37 -12.21 9.77
CA VAL A 172 -25.33 -13.13 9.30
C VAL A 172 -24.25 -12.43 8.48
N PHE A 173 -24.60 -11.50 7.59
CA PHE A 173 -23.61 -10.71 6.85
C PHE A 173 -22.75 -9.86 7.79
N SER A 174 -23.34 -9.30 8.84
CA SER A 174 -22.58 -8.59 9.87
C SER A 174 -21.64 -9.51 10.67
N LEU A 175 -22.01 -10.78 10.92
CA LEU A 175 -21.06 -11.77 11.46
C LEU A 175 -19.89 -12.01 10.50
N PHE A 176 -20.15 -12.08 9.18
CA PHE A 176 -19.08 -12.22 8.19
C PHE A 176 -18.16 -11.00 8.12
N VAL A 177 -18.63 -9.79 8.39
CA VAL A 177 -17.76 -8.60 8.56
C VAL A 177 -16.87 -8.74 9.79
N PHE A 178 -17.39 -9.26 10.90
CA PHE A 178 -16.53 -9.56 12.05
C PHE A 178 -15.52 -10.67 11.74
N ALA A 179 -15.93 -11.70 11.00
CA ALA A 179 -15.01 -12.74 10.54
C ALA A 179 -13.90 -12.16 9.65
N SER A 180 -14.21 -11.27 8.70
CA SER A 180 -13.19 -10.61 7.87
C SER A 180 -12.26 -9.75 8.72
N ARG A 181 -12.77 -8.99 9.69
CA ARG A 181 -11.92 -8.23 10.63
C ARG A 181 -10.91 -9.10 11.41
N VAL A 182 -11.25 -10.35 11.72
CA VAL A 182 -10.28 -11.31 12.29
C VAL A 182 -9.25 -11.75 11.24
N ARG A 183 -9.62 -11.83 9.97
CA ARG A 183 -8.70 -12.08 8.86
C ARG A 183 -7.77 -10.87 8.60
N ASN A 184 -8.18 -9.64 8.91
CA ASN A 184 -7.28 -8.47 8.86
C ASN A 184 -6.12 -8.61 9.87
N VAL A 185 -6.37 -9.20 11.05
CA VAL A 185 -5.31 -9.53 12.04
C VAL A 185 -4.29 -10.49 11.43
N ASP A 186 -4.75 -11.51 10.72
CA ASP A 186 -3.91 -12.48 10.02
C ASP A 186 -3.12 -11.83 8.86
N ALA A 187 -3.75 -10.94 8.10
CA ALA A 187 -3.10 -10.21 7.01
C ALA A 187 -1.97 -9.29 7.51
N LEU A 188 -2.22 -8.54 8.59
CA LEU A 188 -1.19 -7.72 9.24
C LEU A 188 -0.04 -8.58 9.78
N ALA A 189 -0.35 -9.71 10.43
CA ALA A 189 0.68 -10.63 10.91
C ALA A 189 1.48 -11.26 9.75
N THR A 190 0.81 -11.58 8.64
CA THR A 190 1.43 -12.07 7.39
C THR A 190 2.37 -11.04 6.78
N ALA A 191 2.02 -9.75 6.86
CA ALA A 191 2.89 -8.63 6.50
C ALA A 191 4.02 -8.35 7.52
N GLY A 192 4.14 -9.15 8.59
CA GLY A 192 5.14 -8.99 9.63
C GLY A 192 4.84 -7.90 10.66
N LEU A 193 3.60 -7.41 10.70
CA LEU A 193 3.12 -6.36 11.61
C LEU A 193 2.37 -6.97 12.80
N THR A 194 3.03 -7.81 13.59
CA THR A 194 2.38 -8.55 14.69
C THR A 194 1.89 -7.65 15.84
N ASP A 195 2.56 -6.53 16.12
CA ASP A 195 2.10 -5.56 17.13
C ASP A 195 0.84 -4.82 16.67
N ALA A 196 0.79 -4.46 15.38
CA ALA A 196 -0.41 -3.91 14.76
C ALA A 196 -1.56 -4.92 14.76
N ALA A 197 -1.27 -6.18 14.42
CA ALA A 197 -2.23 -7.28 14.46
C ALA A 197 -2.84 -7.44 15.86
N ALA A 198 -2.03 -7.40 16.92
CA ALA A 198 -2.51 -7.44 18.30
C ALA A 198 -3.45 -6.26 18.62
N THR A 199 -3.06 -5.04 18.25
CA THR A 199 -3.85 -3.82 18.47
C THR A 199 -5.21 -3.89 17.76
N VAL A 200 -5.22 -4.29 16.49
CA VAL A 200 -6.43 -4.44 15.68
C VAL A 200 -7.32 -5.57 16.21
N GLY A 201 -6.72 -6.67 16.67
CA GLY A 201 -7.44 -7.79 17.26
C GLY A 201 -8.13 -7.44 18.57
N GLU A 202 -7.44 -6.74 19.48
CA GLU A 202 -8.03 -6.25 20.74
C GLU A 202 -9.21 -5.31 20.50
N ALA A 203 -9.08 -4.39 19.55
CA ALA A 203 -10.15 -3.48 19.20
C ALA A 203 -11.32 -4.22 18.52
N THR A 204 -11.05 -5.26 17.72
CA THR A 204 -12.09 -6.10 17.12
C THR A 204 -12.86 -6.92 18.15
N LEU A 205 -12.17 -7.43 19.17
CA LEU A 205 -12.80 -8.13 20.28
C LEU A 205 -13.74 -7.19 21.05
N ALA A 206 -13.26 -5.98 21.38
CA ALA A 206 -14.08 -4.98 22.07
C ALA A 206 -15.33 -4.58 21.27
N ASP A 207 -15.17 -4.33 19.96
CA ASP A 207 -16.30 -4.00 19.09
C ASP A 207 -17.31 -5.16 18.99
N PHE A 208 -16.83 -6.41 18.98
CA PHE A 208 -17.68 -7.59 18.92
C PHE A 208 -18.51 -7.79 20.20
N GLU A 209 -17.92 -7.60 21.38
CA GLU A 209 -18.61 -7.72 22.67
C GLU A 209 -19.79 -6.74 22.80
N GLU A 210 -19.71 -5.58 22.14
CA GLU A 210 -20.78 -4.57 22.16
C GLU A 210 -21.79 -4.72 21.00
N ALA A 211 -21.46 -5.52 19.98
CA ALA A 211 -22.27 -5.64 18.78
C ALA A 211 -23.51 -6.52 18.98
N ALA A 212 -24.63 -6.16 18.35
CA ALA A 212 -25.87 -6.95 18.39
C ALA A 212 -25.71 -8.38 17.81
N VAL A 213 -24.68 -8.60 16.99
CA VAL A 213 -24.38 -9.93 16.42
C VAL A 213 -23.75 -10.89 17.43
N HIS A 214 -23.24 -10.40 18.57
CA HIS A 214 -22.81 -11.22 19.70
C HIS A 214 -23.91 -12.20 20.13
N ASP A 215 -25.11 -11.68 20.42
CA ASP A 215 -26.27 -12.50 20.80
C ASP A 215 -26.76 -13.38 19.63
N THR A 216 -26.47 -12.98 18.38
CA THR A 216 -26.88 -13.71 17.18
C THR A 216 -26.10 -15.01 17.02
N ILE A 217 -24.77 -14.98 17.15
CA ILE A 217 -23.95 -16.20 17.06
C ILE A 217 -24.18 -17.13 18.26
N GLU A 218 -24.37 -16.59 19.46
CA GLU A 218 -24.72 -17.40 20.65
C GLU A 218 -26.04 -18.17 20.42
N SER A 219 -26.99 -17.58 19.70
CA SER A 219 -28.26 -18.23 19.37
C SER A 219 -28.13 -19.44 18.43
N ALA A 220 -27.04 -19.52 17.64
CA ALA A 220 -26.71 -20.69 16.82
C ALA A 220 -26.19 -21.86 17.69
N GLY A 221 -25.46 -21.52 18.76
CA GLY A 221 -24.91 -22.47 19.73
C GLY A 221 -23.66 -21.94 20.45
N GLU A 222 -23.49 -22.30 21.72
CA GLU A 222 -22.33 -21.93 22.55
C GLU A 222 -20.99 -22.33 21.89
N GLU A 223 -20.98 -23.46 21.19
CA GLU A 223 -19.79 -23.97 20.48
C GLU A 223 -19.31 -23.08 19.33
N TYR A 224 -20.19 -22.34 18.66
CA TYR A 224 -19.80 -21.43 17.57
C TYR A 224 -19.29 -20.09 18.10
N TYR A 225 -19.94 -19.59 19.16
CA TYR A 225 -19.48 -18.41 19.89
C TYR A 225 -18.10 -18.63 20.50
N GLU A 226 -17.90 -19.73 21.25
CA GLU A 226 -16.60 -20.07 21.84
C GLU A 226 -15.51 -20.25 20.77
N ALA A 227 -15.86 -20.78 19.59
CA ALA A 227 -14.91 -20.92 18.48
C ALA A 227 -14.49 -19.57 17.90
N PHE A 228 -15.42 -18.62 17.74
CA PHE A 228 -15.13 -17.29 17.21
C PHE A 228 -14.38 -16.42 18.22
N GLU A 229 -14.94 -16.20 19.40
CA GLU A 229 -14.38 -15.32 20.42
C GLU A 229 -13.05 -15.88 20.96
N GLY A 230 -13.01 -17.15 21.31
CA GLY A 230 -11.79 -17.80 21.80
C GLY A 230 -10.69 -17.86 20.73
N GLY A 231 -11.06 -18.08 19.47
CA GLY A 231 -10.11 -18.02 18.35
C GLY A 231 -9.53 -16.62 18.13
N LEU A 232 -10.33 -15.56 18.31
CA LEU A 232 -9.84 -14.18 18.26
C LEU A 232 -8.92 -13.85 19.46
N GLU A 233 -9.26 -14.28 20.67
CA GLU A 233 -8.38 -14.16 21.85
C GLU A 233 -7.03 -14.88 21.64
N ASP A 234 -7.06 -16.07 21.05
CA ASP A 234 -5.87 -16.85 20.71
C ASP A 234 -5.02 -16.12 19.64
N ALA A 235 -5.66 -15.53 18.61
CA ALA A 235 -4.97 -14.75 17.57
C ALA A 235 -4.29 -13.50 18.16
N VAL A 236 -4.97 -12.76 19.03
CA VAL A 236 -4.37 -11.61 19.75
C VAL A 236 -3.17 -12.05 20.58
N SER A 237 -3.30 -13.15 21.32
CA SER A 237 -2.22 -13.67 22.15
C SER A 237 -1.00 -14.08 21.31
N ALA A 238 -1.21 -14.76 20.18
CA ALA A 238 -0.16 -15.14 19.25
C ALA A 238 0.54 -13.92 18.63
N ALA A 239 -0.23 -12.88 18.28
CA ALA A 239 0.29 -11.64 17.73
C ALA A 239 1.19 -10.91 18.74
N GLN A 240 0.79 -10.83 20.01
CA GLN A 240 1.63 -10.29 21.11
C GLN A 240 2.92 -11.10 21.34
N GLU A 241 2.92 -12.39 20.99
CA GLU A 241 4.10 -13.26 21.04
C GLU A 241 4.98 -13.17 19.78
N GLY A 242 4.54 -12.44 18.74
CA GLY A 242 5.23 -12.32 17.46
C GLY A 242 5.15 -13.58 16.58
N ASP A 243 4.15 -14.45 16.80
CA ASP A 243 4.00 -15.74 16.10
C ASP A 243 2.93 -15.66 15.00
N ALA A 244 3.31 -15.21 13.81
CA ALA A 244 2.40 -15.04 12.68
C ALA A 244 1.73 -16.35 12.22
N ASP A 245 2.42 -17.49 12.29
CA ASP A 245 1.84 -18.79 11.93
C ASP A 245 0.72 -19.17 12.91
N ALA A 246 0.91 -18.90 14.21
CA ALA A 246 -0.12 -19.13 15.21
C ALA A 246 -1.30 -18.16 15.09
N VAL A 247 -1.04 -16.89 14.72
CA VAL A 247 -2.12 -15.93 14.37
C VAL A 247 -2.95 -16.48 13.22
N HIS A 248 -2.30 -16.98 12.17
CA HIS A 248 -2.95 -17.53 10.98
C HIS A 248 -3.88 -18.70 11.33
N GLU A 249 -3.39 -19.69 12.07
CA GLU A 249 -4.18 -20.84 12.50
C GLU A 249 -5.40 -20.42 13.36
N ALA A 250 -5.20 -19.48 14.29
CA ALA A 250 -6.25 -19.00 15.18
C ALA A 250 -7.34 -18.21 14.42
N ALA A 251 -6.93 -17.31 13.51
CA ALA A 251 -7.84 -16.52 12.68
C ALA A 251 -8.68 -17.39 11.72
N LEU A 252 -8.08 -18.44 11.14
CA LEU A 252 -8.82 -19.43 10.34
C LEU A 252 -9.86 -20.17 11.19
N SER A 253 -9.50 -20.59 12.41
CA SER A 253 -10.44 -21.26 13.31
C SER A 253 -11.60 -20.36 13.73
N ALA A 254 -11.31 -19.09 14.06
CA ALA A 254 -12.32 -18.12 14.47
C ALA A 254 -13.34 -17.85 13.35
N SER A 255 -12.84 -17.52 12.15
CA SER A 255 -13.69 -17.23 10.99
C SER A 255 -14.53 -18.45 10.55
N GLN A 256 -13.99 -19.68 10.67
CA GLN A 256 -14.77 -20.90 10.44
C GLN A 256 -15.95 -21.06 11.41
N GLY A 257 -15.80 -20.63 12.67
CA GLY A 257 -16.91 -20.62 13.65
C GLY A 257 -18.11 -19.79 13.19
N VAL A 258 -17.85 -18.64 12.54
CA VAL A 258 -18.89 -17.81 11.93
C VAL A 258 -19.55 -18.49 10.73
N VAL A 259 -18.75 -19.12 9.85
CA VAL A 259 -19.26 -19.88 8.70
C VAL A 259 -20.22 -20.97 9.18
N ASP A 260 -19.83 -21.75 10.17
CA ASP A 260 -20.65 -22.84 10.69
C ASP A 260 -21.94 -22.32 11.35
N ALA A 261 -21.86 -21.24 12.14
CA ALA A 261 -23.03 -20.58 12.71
C ALA A 261 -24.01 -20.08 11.64
N ALA A 262 -23.51 -19.49 10.56
CA ALA A 262 -24.33 -18.95 9.48
C ALA A 262 -25.25 -20.04 8.87
N TYR A 263 -24.71 -21.24 8.65
CA TYR A 263 -25.50 -22.37 8.11
C TYR A 263 -26.58 -22.91 9.06
N GLU A 264 -26.51 -22.58 10.36
CA GLU A 264 -27.55 -22.91 11.33
C GLU A 264 -28.59 -21.78 11.47
N LEU A 265 -28.19 -20.53 11.22
CA LEU A 265 -29.02 -19.34 11.42
C LEU A 265 -29.94 -18.99 10.24
N VAL A 266 -29.48 -19.21 9.00
CA VAL A 266 -30.19 -18.79 7.78
C VAL A 266 -30.26 -19.92 6.74
N PRO A 267 -31.14 -19.82 5.72
CA PRO A 267 -31.17 -20.80 4.64
C PRO A 267 -29.80 -20.98 3.98
N GLU A 268 -29.53 -22.19 3.52
CA GLU A 268 -28.22 -22.60 2.97
C GLU A 268 -27.70 -21.68 1.86
N GLY A 269 -28.58 -21.17 0.99
CA GLY A 269 -28.20 -20.20 -0.04
C GLY A 269 -27.78 -18.83 0.51
N VAL A 270 -28.40 -18.33 1.58
CA VAL A 270 -27.98 -17.06 2.22
C VAL A 270 -26.63 -17.25 2.92
N ALA A 271 -26.46 -18.36 3.64
CA ALA A 271 -25.20 -18.70 4.30
C ALA A 271 -24.07 -18.91 3.28
N GLY A 272 -24.34 -19.59 2.17
CA GLY A 272 -23.38 -19.80 1.09
C GLY A 272 -22.95 -18.48 0.42
N VAL A 273 -23.90 -17.59 0.13
CA VAL A 273 -23.59 -16.26 -0.41
C VAL A 273 -22.73 -15.44 0.56
N GLY A 274 -23.04 -15.46 1.87
CA GLY A 274 -22.21 -14.80 2.89
C GLY A 274 -20.82 -15.44 3.06
N HIS A 275 -20.71 -16.76 2.91
CA HIS A 275 -19.43 -17.44 2.94
C HIS A 275 -18.55 -17.02 1.75
N LEU A 276 -19.14 -16.88 0.54
CA LEU A 276 -18.41 -16.37 -0.62
C LEU A 276 -17.98 -14.91 -0.43
N SER A 277 -18.78 -14.05 0.22
CA SER A 277 -18.34 -12.68 0.51
C SER A 277 -17.16 -12.64 1.48
N LEU A 278 -17.10 -13.52 2.48
CA LEU A 278 -15.90 -13.67 3.32
C LEU A 278 -14.68 -14.11 2.50
N MET A 279 -14.84 -15.06 1.55
CA MET A 279 -13.73 -15.45 0.66
C MET A 279 -13.24 -14.29 -0.20
N GLY A 280 -14.17 -13.46 -0.71
CA GLY A 280 -13.84 -12.25 -1.46
C GLY A 280 -13.10 -11.23 -0.60
N ALA A 281 -13.54 -11.01 0.64
CA ALA A 281 -12.85 -10.15 1.60
C ALA A 281 -11.41 -10.64 1.88
N VAL A 282 -11.21 -11.95 2.13
CA VAL A 282 -9.86 -12.52 2.32
C VAL A 282 -8.97 -12.35 1.09
N GLY A 283 -9.56 -12.30 -0.11
CA GLY A 283 -8.82 -11.92 -1.31
C GLY A 283 -8.25 -10.51 -1.22
N PHE A 284 -9.04 -9.54 -0.77
CA PHE A 284 -8.57 -8.17 -0.54
C PHE A 284 -7.60 -8.05 0.63
N ASP A 285 -7.78 -8.83 1.70
CA ASP A 285 -6.82 -8.88 2.80
C ASP A 285 -5.43 -9.31 2.30
N ALA A 286 -5.38 -10.22 1.32
CA ALA A 286 -4.14 -10.67 0.70
C ALA A 286 -3.53 -9.60 -0.22
N GLU A 287 -4.35 -8.82 -0.93
CA GLU A 287 -3.92 -7.64 -1.70
C GLU A 287 -3.34 -6.57 -0.77
N MET A 288 -4.03 -6.25 0.34
CA MET A 288 -3.54 -5.34 1.37
C MET A 288 -2.21 -5.84 1.95
N ALA A 289 -2.12 -7.12 2.33
CA ALA A 289 -0.88 -7.69 2.86
C ALA A 289 0.27 -7.63 1.84
N ALA A 290 -0.01 -7.89 0.56
CA ALA A 290 0.98 -7.80 -0.52
C ALA A 290 1.42 -6.34 -0.78
N GLY A 291 0.47 -5.40 -0.79
CA GLY A 291 0.68 -3.97 -1.06
C GLY A 291 1.41 -3.23 0.06
N LEU A 292 1.34 -3.70 1.31
CA LEU A 292 2.16 -3.16 2.41
C LEU A 292 3.67 -3.34 2.18
N GLY A 293 4.07 -4.20 1.23
CA GLY A 293 5.45 -4.50 0.94
C GLY A 293 6.15 -5.20 2.10
N GLY A 294 7.17 -6.02 1.82
CA GLY A 294 8.06 -6.44 2.90
C GLY A 294 8.76 -5.19 3.46
N ARG A 295 8.83 -5.01 4.79
CA ARG A 295 9.65 -3.97 5.48
C ARG A 295 11.07 -3.83 4.91
N GLY A 296 11.57 -4.88 4.24
CA GLY A 296 12.84 -4.88 3.53
C GLY A 296 12.92 -3.99 2.28
N LEU A 297 11.86 -3.87 1.46
CA LEU A 297 11.94 -3.10 0.20
C LEU A 297 11.97 -1.59 0.46
N GLY A 298 11.09 -1.08 1.32
CA GLY A 298 11.11 0.33 1.76
C GLY A 298 12.49 0.74 2.29
N LEU A 299 13.11 -0.12 3.12
CA LEU A 299 14.48 0.04 3.58
C LEU A 299 15.51 0.13 2.44
N ALA A 300 15.39 -0.69 1.40
CA ALA A 300 16.31 -0.66 0.25
C ALA A 300 16.08 0.56 -0.66
N HIS A 301 14.83 0.99 -0.84
CA HIS A 301 14.51 2.25 -1.52
C HIS A 301 15.13 3.42 -0.78
N ALA A 302 14.91 3.51 0.54
CA ALA A 302 15.47 4.55 1.41
C ALA A 302 17.01 4.54 1.43
N ALA A 303 17.65 3.37 1.42
CA ALA A 303 19.11 3.27 1.29
C ALA A 303 19.61 3.87 -0.03
N GLY A 304 18.86 3.67 -1.12
CA GLY A 304 19.11 4.31 -2.41
C GLY A 304 18.99 5.83 -2.35
N LEU A 305 17.91 6.34 -1.75
CA LEU A 305 17.70 7.79 -1.54
C LEU A 305 18.84 8.42 -0.72
N ASN A 306 19.30 7.72 0.31
CA ASN A 306 20.41 8.18 1.14
C ASN A 306 21.75 8.20 0.37
N GLY A 307 21.93 7.26 -0.56
CA GLY A 307 23.02 7.30 -1.54
C GLY A 307 22.98 8.54 -2.43
N TYR A 308 21.79 9.01 -2.84
CA TYR A 308 21.65 10.28 -3.56
C TYR A 308 21.98 11.49 -2.68
N ARG A 309 21.56 11.52 -1.40
CA ARG A 309 21.96 12.59 -0.45
C ARG A 309 23.47 12.76 -0.40
N ALA A 310 24.22 11.66 -0.32
CA ALA A 310 25.69 11.70 -0.34
C ALA A 310 26.25 12.23 -1.68
N ARG A 311 25.75 11.72 -2.82
CA ARG A 311 26.21 12.14 -4.16
C ARG A 311 25.90 13.60 -4.49
N VAL A 312 24.80 14.15 -3.98
CA VAL A 312 24.48 15.58 -4.10
C VAL A 312 25.50 16.43 -3.35
N ARG A 313 25.97 15.98 -2.18
CA ARG A 313 27.03 16.67 -1.43
C ARG A 313 28.39 16.61 -2.13
N ASP A 314 28.68 15.54 -2.85
CA ASP A 314 29.85 15.46 -3.73
C ASP A 314 29.79 16.48 -4.87
N ALA A 315 28.62 16.67 -5.50
CA ALA A 315 28.42 17.69 -6.53
C ALA A 315 28.65 19.10 -5.98
N VAL A 316 28.09 19.41 -4.81
CA VAL A 316 28.33 20.69 -4.11
C VAL A 316 29.81 20.86 -3.77
N TRP A 317 30.50 19.80 -3.36
CA TRP A 317 31.94 19.89 -3.10
C TRP A 317 32.76 20.21 -4.34
N LEU A 318 32.47 19.57 -5.48
CA LEU A 318 33.11 19.90 -6.75
C LEU A 318 32.86 21.37 -7.14
N TYR A 319 31.65 21.88 -6.92
CA TYR A 319 31.31 23.27 -7.18
C TYR A 319 32.15 24.23 -6.32
N GLU A 320 32.17 24.01 -5.01
CA GLU A 320 32.94 24.82 -4.05
C GLU A 320 34.46 24.76 -4.30
N ALA A 321 34.95 23.64 -4.84
CA ALA A 321 36.33 23.46 -5.25
C ALA A 321 36.69 24.17 -6.58
N GLY A 322 35.70 24.75 -7.26
CA GLY A 322 35.87 25.49 -8.50
C GLY A 322 35.82 24.64 -9.77
N GLU A 323 35.16 23.48 -9.72
CA GLU A 323 34.96 22.55 -10.84
C GLU A 323 33.46 22.46 -11.25
N PRO A 324 32.84 23.55 -11.74
CA PRO A 324 31.40 23.59 -12.00
C PRO A 324 30.94 22.63 -13.11
N GLU A 325 31.79 22.36 -14.12
CA GLU A 325 31.46 21.39 -15.17
C GLU A 325 31.36 19.96 -14.59
N ALA A 326 32.26 19.60 -13.67
CA ALA A 326 32.23 18.30 -12.99
C ALA A 326 31.08 18.23 -11.97
N ALA A 327 30.79 19.33 -11.27
CA ALA A 327 29.67 19.44 -10.35
C ALA A 327 28.32 19.24 -11.06
N ALA A 328 28.11 19.91 -12.21
CA ALA A 328 26.89 19.76 -13.00
C ALA A 328 26.74 18.34 -13.52
N ALA A 329 27.84 17.72 -14.00
CA ALA A 329 27.82 16.32 -14.43
C ALA A 329 27.47 15.36 -13.29
N ALA A 330 28.00 15.61 -12.08
CA ALA A 330 27.68 14.81 -10.90
C ALA A 330 26.19 14.94 -10.51
N ALA A 331 25.63 16.15 -10.48
CA ALA A 331 24.20 16.38 -10.19
C ALA A 331 23.30 15.76 -11.28
N GLN A 332 23.63 15.94 -12.57
CA GLN A 332 22.89 15.32 -13.68
C GLN A 332 22.93 13.79 -13.63
N SER A 333 24.02 13.19 -13.14
CA SER A 333 24.12 11.74 -12.97
C SER A 333 23.19 11.19 -11.89
N VAL A 334 22.82 12.00 -10.89
CA VAL A 334 21.83 11.62 -9.87
C VAL A 334 20.46 11.58 -10.52
N PHE A 335 20.09 12.65 -11.23
CA PHE A 335 18.82 12.76 -11.95
C PHE A 335 18.62 11.58 -12.92
N GLN A 336 19.59 11.35 -13.81
CA GLN A 336 19.51 10.29 -14.81
C GLN A 336 19.44 8.88 -14.22
N HIS A 337 20.05 8.66 -13.05
CA HIS A 337 19.99 7.36 -12.40
C HIS A 337 18.66 7.16 -11.68
N PHE A 338 18.15 8.21 -11.02
CA PHE A 338 16.89 8.16 -10.29
C PHE A 338 15.71 7.80 -11.20
N GLU A 339 15.62 8.39 -12.39
CA GLU A 339 14.62 8.09 -13.44
C GLU A 339 14.47 6.60 -13.79
N GLY A 340 15.53 5.81 -13.60
CA GLY A 340 15.53 4.36 -13.87
C GLY A 340 15.58 3.49 -12.62
N ALA A 341 15.55 4.09 -11.43
CA ALA A 341 15.73 3.40 -10.17
C ALA A 341 14.41 2.83 -9.66
N ARG A 342 14.46 1.64 -9.05
CA ARG A 342 13.32 1.05 -8.33
C ARG A 342 12.74 1.96 -7.24
N ALA A 343 13.53 2.92 -6.75
CA ALA A 343 13.11 3.88 -5.73
C ALA A 343 12.33 5.08 -6.29
N HIS A 344 12.21 5.23 -7.61
CA HIS A 344 11.46 6.33 -8.22
C HIS A 344 9.97 6.19 -7.94
N GLU A 345 9.34 5.16 -8.51
CA GLU A 345 7.92 4.84 -8.29
C GLU A 345 7.61 4.69 -6.79
N ALA A 346 8.53 4.07 -6.02
CA ALA A 346 8.34 3.92 -4.59
C ALA A 346 8.37 5.25 -3.81
N LEU A 347 9.20 6.22 -4.20
CA LEU A 347 9.23 7.54 -3.56
C LEU A 347 7.98 8.33 -3.93
N GLU A 348 7.64 8.39 -5.22
CA GLU A 348 6.44 9.06 -5.72
C GLU A 348 5.19 8.49 -5.03
N GLU A 349 5.09 7.16 -4.93
CA GLU A 349 3.98 6.51 -4.22
C GLU A 349 4.00 6.86 -2.72
N ALA A 350 5.16 6.78 -2.06
CA ALA A 350 5.27 7.02 -0.62
C ALA A 350 5.00 8.48 -0.24
N SER A 351 5.43 9.44 -1.05
CA SER A 351 5.22 10.87 -0.87
C SER A 351 5.51 11.64 -2.17
N GLU A 352 4.44 12.02 -2.87
CA GLU A 352 4.49 12.88 -4.05
C GLU A 352 5.17 14.22 -3.74
N ASP A 353 4.82 14.86 -2.61
CA ASP A 353 5.47 16.08 -2.13
C ASP A 353 7.01 15.93 -1.99
N ALA A 354 7.47 14.80 -1.44
CA ALA A 354 8.89 14.54 -1.26
C ALA A 354 9.61 14.30 -2.60
N TYR A 355 8.93 13.63 -3.53
CA TYR A 355 9.40 13.44 -4.90
C TYR A 355 9.55 14.78 -5.63
N GLU A 356 8.51 15.63 -5.65
CA GLU A 356 8.53 16.94 -6.30
C GLU A 356 9.60 17.86 -5.67
N GLN A 357 9.68 17.86 -4.34
CA GLN A 357 10.67 18.65 -3.62
C GLN A 357 12.11 18.18 -3.93
N PHE A 358 12.33 16.87 -4.00
CA PHE A 358 13.63 16.30 -4.33
C PHE A 358 14.04 16.62 -5.77
N GLU A 359 13.17 16.32 -6.73
CA GLU A 359 13.50 16.32 -8.15
C GLU A 359 13.41 17.73 -8.75
N HIS A 360 12.22 18.33 -8.71
CA HIS A 360 11.93 19.59 -9.39
C HIS A 360 12.42 20.81 -8.61
N ASP A 361 12.01 20.96 -7.35
CA ASP A 361 12.41 22.12 -6.54
C ASP A 361 13.87 22.06 -6.08
N GLY A 362 14.41 20.85 -5.99
CA GLY A 362 15.75 20.56 -5.48
C GLY A 362 16.78 20.33 -6.59
N LEU A 363 16.77 19.13 -7.16
CA LEU A 363 17.87 18.63 -7.99
C LEU A 363 17.98 19.37 -9.33
N GLU A 364 16.86 19.67 -9.99
CA GLU A 364 16.84 20.51 -11.19
C GLU A 364 17.35 21.93 -10.88
N ALA A 365 16.85 22.55 -9.81
CA ALA A 365 17.29 23.86 -9.35
C ALA A 365 18.80 23.88 -9.01
N LEU A 366 19.32 22.78 -8.45
CA LEU A 366 20.74 22.63 -8.14
C LEU A 366 21.59 22.60 -9.42
N ILE A 367 21.16 21.85 -10.44
CA ILE A 367 21.84 21.80 -11.74
C ILE A 367 21.88 23.20 -12.36
N GLU A 368 20.73 23.90 -12.39
CA GLU A 368 20.65 25.26 -12.91
C GLU A 368 21.58 26.23 -12.14
N ALA A 369 21.55 26.19 -10.81
CA ALA A 369 22.36 27.06 -9.97
C ALA A 369 23.87 26.83 -10.17
N ILE A 370 24.31 25.58 -10.31
CA ILE A 370 25.69 25.22 -10.62
C ILE A 370 26.11 25.80 -11.98
N GLU A 371 25.29 25.62 -13.02
CA GLU A 371 25.58 26.11 -14.37
C GLU A 371 25.65 27.64 -14.45
N ASN A 372 24.83 28.31 -13.63
CA ASN A 372 24.79 29.76 -13.51
C ASN A 372 25.90 30.34 -12.61
N GLY A 373 26.57 29.51 -11.81
CA GLY A 373 27.54 29.95 -10.81
C GLY A 373 26.89 30.77 -9.70
N ASP A 374 25.68 30.38 -9.28
CA ASP A 374 24.93 31.02 -8.20
C ASP A 374 25.22 30.34 -6.85
N ASP A 375 26.19 30.87 -6.10
CA ASP A 375 26.59 30.33 -4.80
C ASP A 375 25.41 30.20 -3.80
N ALA A 376 24.45 31.14 -3.82
CA ALA A 376 23.31 31.09 -2.91
C ALA A 376 22.28 30.06 -3.40
N GLY A 377 21.99 30.06 -4.71
CA GLY A 377 21.11 29.08 -5.33
C GLY A 377 21.59 27.64 -5.14
N VAL A 378 22.90 27.38 -5.22
CA VAL A 378 23.48 26.04 -4.98
C VAL A 378 23.25 25.59 -3.53
N ALA A 379 23.42 26.49 -2.57
CA ALA A 379 23.21 26.18 -1.16
C ALA A 379 21.72 25.93 -0.84
N ASP A 380 20.83 26.77 -1.37
CA ASP A 380 19.39 26.64 -1.18
C ASP A 380 18.86 25.37 -1.84
N ALA A 381 19.20 25.12 -3.11
CA ALA A 381 18.76 23.92 -3.83
C ALA A 381 19.30 22.63 -3.20
N ALA A 382 20.56 22.60 -2.75
CA ALA A 382 21.10 21.45 -2.03
C ALA A 382 20.50 21.23 -0.64
N ALA A 383 19.84 22.24 -0.04
CA ALA A 383 19.03 22.05 1.16
C ALA A 383 17.66 21.47 0.77
N THR A 384 17.00 22.02 -0.25
CA THR A 384 15.72 21.50 -0.77
C THR A 384 15.81 20.04 -1.20
N THR A 385 16.83 19.67 -1.99
CA THR A 385 17.08 18.26 -2.38
C THR A 385 17.29 17.36 -1.17
N HIS A 386 17.96 17.86 -0.14
CA HIS A 386 18.20 17.10 1.09
C HIS A 386 16.90 16.87 1.84
N ASP A 387 16.08 17.90 2.00
CA ASP A 387 14.84 17.84 2.78
C ASP A 387 13.85 16.88 2.10
N GLY A 388 13.68 16.97 0.77
CA GLY A 388 12.81 16.04 0.02
C GLY A 388 13.28 14.58 0.12
N LEU A 389 14.59 14.34 0.01
CA LEU A 389 15.14 12.99 0.20
C LEU A 389 14.98 12.49 1.64
N THR A 390 15.12 13.34 2.66
CA THR A 390 14.92 12.96 4.06
C THR A 390 13.45 12.59 4.31
N THR A 391 12.49 13.40 3.85
CA THR A 391 11.06 13.08 3.97
C THR A 391 10.72 11.76 3.27
N GLY A 392 11.27 11.53 2.07
CA GLY A 392 11.13 10.25 1.36
C GLY A 392 11.72 9.06 2.13
N ILE A 393 12.88 9.24 2.76
CA ILE A 393 13.51 8.22 3.61
C ILE A 393 12.65 7.91 4.82
N GLU A 394 12.10 8.91 5.51
CA GLU A 394 11.20 8.72 6.65
C GLU A 394 9.94 7.93 6.24
N ALA A 395 9.33 8.30 5.10
CA ALA A 395 8.15 7.62 4.57
C ALA A 395 8.42 6.16 4.19
N LEU A 396 9.59 5.86 3.61
CA LEU A 396 9.92 4.52 3.11
C LEU A 396 10.56 3.60 4.18
N ALA A 397 11.38 4.14 5.08
CA ALA A 397 12.13 3.35 6.05
C ALA A 397 11.41 3.20 7.39
N GLY A 398 10.47 4.09 7.73
CA GLY A 398 9.81 4.12 9.04
C GLY A 398 10.82 4.10 10.19
N ASP A 399 10.65 3.17 11.13
CA ASP A 399 11.52 2.99 12.30
C ASP A 399 13.01 2.73 11.98
N ALA A 400 13.35 2.41 10.73
CA ALA A 400 14.74 2.24 10.31
C ALA A 400 15.42 3.57 9.91
N ALA A 401 14.68 4.65 9.71
CA ALA A 401 15.19 5.95 9.28
C ALA A 401 16.32 6.50 10.19
N PRO A 402 16.23 6.45 11.54
CA PRO A 402 17.31 6.87 12.44
C PRO A 402 18.66 6.17 12.17
N VAL A 403 18.62 4.87 11.84
CA VAL A 403 19.83 4.09 11.58
C VAL A 403 20.38 4.37 10.19
N LEU A 404 19.53 4.67 9.21
CA LEU A 404 19.97 5.16 7.90
C LEU A 404 20.66 6.52 8.04
N GLU A 405 20.11 7.40 8.88
CA GLU A 405 20.67 8.72 9.14
C GLU A 405 22.10 8.64 9.70
N SER A 406 22.38 7.68 10.60
CA SER A 406 23.75 7.48 11.09
C SER A 406 24.75 7.11 9.97
N GLY A 407 24.30 6.35 8.97
CA GLY A 407 25.10 6.04 7.78
C GLY A 407 25.44 7.28 6.94
N TYR A 408 24.48 8.20 6.78
CA TYR A 408 24.68 9.49 6.12
C TYR A 408 25.62 10.40 6.92
N PHE A 409 25.44 10.50 8.25
CA PHE A 409 26.34 11.24 9.13
C PHE A 409 27.78 10.75 9.00
N ARG A 410 28.01 9.44 8.95
CA ARG A 410 29.35 8.86 8.74
C ARG A 410 29.93 9.23 7.37
N ALA A 411 29.13 9.23 6.31
CA ALA A 411 29.57 9.67 4.99
C ALA A 411 30.06 11.13 5.06
N ARG A 412 29.25 12.03 5.62
CA ARG A 412 29.55 13.46 5.75
C ARG A 412 30.75 13.77 6.65
N LEU A 413 30.96 13.00 7.72
CA LEU A 413 32.20 13.08 8.52
C LEU A 413 33.43 12.65 7.70
N GLY A 414 33.26 11.74 6.74
CA GLY A 414 34.24 11.40 5.70
C GLY A 414 34.59 12.61 4.85
N ASP A 415 33.61 13.32 4.30
CA ASP A 415 33.80 14.52 3.49
C ASP A 415 34.57 15.60 4.28
N ALA A 416 34.20 15.82 5.56
CA ALA A 416 34.87 16.76 6.46
C ALA A 416 36.36 16.39 6.65
N ARG A 417 36.65 15.10 6.84
CA ARG A 417 38.03 14.59 6.95
C ARG A 417 38.84 14.90 5.69
N GLU A 418 38.26 14.66 4.52
CA GLU A 418 38.98 14.87 3.26
C GLU A 418 39.18 16.35 2.93
N ARG A 419 38.19 17.21 3.20
CA ARG A 419 38.33 18.67 3.14
C ARG A 419 39.44 19.16 4.08
N TYR A 420 39.48 18.67 5.31
CA TYR A 420 40.55 19.00 6.25
C TYR A 420 41.93 18.64 5.71
N HIS A 421 42.11 17.45 5.14
CA HIS A 421 43.39 17.03 4.54
C HIS A 421 43.81 17.87 3.33
N ARG A 422 42.87 18.53 2.65
CA ARG A 422 43.15 19.52 1.59
C ARG A 422 43.51 20.91 2.14
N GLY A 423 43.48 21.09 3.46
CA GLY A 423 43.74 22.36 4.12
C GLY A 423 42.50 23.27 4.20
N GLU A 424 41.31 22.72 3.96
CA GLU A 424 40.03 23.43 3.94
C GLU A 424 39.35 23.34 5.32
N GLY A 425 40.10 23.66 6.40
CA GLY A 425 39.66 23.45 7.78
C GLY A 425 38.39 24.22 8.19
N GLU A 426 38.10 25.37 7.59
CA GLU A 426 36.82 26.06 7.82
C GLU A 426 35.67 25.30 7.18
N ALA A 427 35.83 24.82 5.95
CA ALA A 427 34.80 24.05 5.26
C ALA A 427 34.52 22.72 5.98
N ALA A 428 35.57 22.04 6.48
CA ALA A 428 35.43 20.84 7.30
C ALA A 428 34.67 21.13 8.62
N ALA A 429 34.94 22.28 9.26
CA ALA A 429 34.24 22.70 10.46
C ALA A 429 32.76 22.99 10.19
N THR A 430 32.43 23.64 9.07
CA THR A 430 31.04 23.88 8.66
C THR A 430 30.27 22.58 8.49
N VAL A 431 30.86 21.56 7.84
CA VAL A 431 30.21 20.23 7.72
C VAL A 431 29.88 19.64 9.10
N ALA A 432 30.80 19.70 10.06
CA ALA A 432 30.53 19.20 11.41
C ALA A 432 29.48 20.04 12.17
N GLU A 433 29.44 21.36 11.95
CA GLU A 433 28.42 22.24 12.54
C GLU A 433 27.03 21.98 11.97
N ASP A 434 26.93 21.73 10.66
CA ASP A 434 25.67 21.39 10.00
C ASP A 434 25.14 20.04 10.49
N LEU A 435 26.01 19.03 10.64
CA LEU A 435 25.63 17.74 11.22
C LEU A 435 25.17 17.88 12.67
N PHE A 436 25.85 18.71 13.47
CA PHE A 436 25.41 19.00 14.84
C PHE A 436 24.03 19.67 14.86
N ALA A 437 23.77 20.63 13.98
CA ALA A 437 22.47 21.30 13.90
C ALA A 437 21.34 20.31 13.54
N ARG A 438 21.56 19.45 12.54
CA ARG A 438 20.58 18.43 12.13
C ARG A 438 20.31 17.39 13.22
N PHE A 439 21.36 16.99 13.93
CA PHE A 439 21.23 16.12 15.09
C PHE A 439 20.39 16.78 16.19
N GLU A 440 20.61 18.06 16.50
CA GLU A 440 19.79 18.79 17.48
C GLU A 440 18.35 19.02 17.03
N GLU A 441 18.10 19.06 15.72
CA GLU A 441 16.76 19.16 15.13
C GLU A 441 16.00 17.82 15.15
N ASN A 442 16.66 16.73 15.56
CA ASN A 442 16.12 15.37 15.54
C ASN A 442 15.67 14.93 14.15
N GLU A 443 16.45 15.26 13.12
CA GLU A 443 16.18 14.82 11.74
C GLU A 443 16.11 13.28 11.66
N ALA A 444 15.10 12.74 10.97
CA ALA A 444 14.83 11.30 10.89
C ALA A 444 14.69 10.60 12.25
N ASP A 445 14.27 11.34 13.28
CA ASP A 445 14.17 10.89 14.69
C ASP A 445 15.49 10.35 15.28
N PHE A 446 16.62 10.78 14.71
CA PHE A 446 17.92 10.19 15.01
C PHE A 446 18.43 10.51 16.42
N HIS A 447 18.20 11.72 16.93
CA HIS A 447 18.65 12.13 18.27
C HIS A 447 17.95 11.35 19.37
N GLU A 448 16.61 11.37 19.34
CA GLU A 448 15.80 10.72 20.36
C GLU A 448 16.05 9.20 20.32
N THR A 449 16.11 8.60 19.13
CA THR A 449 16.41 7.17 18.98
C THR A 449 17.81 6.81 19.51
N LEU A 450 18.83 7.62 19.24
CA LEU A 450 20.19 7.37 19.76
C LEU A 450 20.24 7.45 21.29
N GLU A 451 19.61 8.47 21.88
CA GLU A 451 19.54 8.66 23.34
C GLU A 451 18.78 7.51 24.02
N GLU A 452 17.62 7.12 23.46
CA GLU A 452 16.83 6.00 23.98
C GLU A 452 17.58 4.67 23.88
N THR A 453 18.28 4.44 22.76
CA THR A 453 19.06 3.24 22.53
C THR A 453 20.23 3.14 23.52
N SER A 454 20.95 4.24 23.74
CA SER A 454 22.04 4.29 24.71
C SER A 454 22.47 5.73 25.05
N GLU A 455 22.17 6.15 26.28
CA GLU A 455 22.68 7.40 26.89
C GLU A 455 24.22 7.49 26.82
N GLU A 456 24.94 6.36 26.89
CA GLU A 456 26.41 6.33 26.76
C GLU A 456 26.88 6.61 25.32
N LEU A 457 26.20 6.06 24.32
CA LEU A 457 26.53 6.31 22.91
C LEU A 457 26.20 7.75 22.53
N TYR A 458 25.06 8.26 22.99
CA TYR A 458 24.67 9.66 22.83
C TYR A 458 25.77 10.61 23.35
N HIS A 459 26.18 10.47 24.62
CA HIS A 459 27.23 11.32 25.20
C HIS A 459 28.57 11.18 24.46
N THR A 460 28.93 9.97 24.04
CA THR A 460 30.15 9.73 23.29
C THR A 460 30.10 10.42 21.93
N PHE A 461 29.02 10.22 21.18
CA PHE A 461 28.85 10.77 19.85
C PHE A 461 28.78 12.30 19.86
N GLU A 462 27.84 12.88 20.61
CA GLU A 462 27.55 14.31 20.55
C GLU A 462 28.51 15.14 21.40
N GLU A 463 28.54 14.87 22.72
CA GLU A 463 29.23 15.74 23.69
C GLU A 463 30.75 15.60 23.62
N GLU A 464 31.26 14.37 23.47
CA GLU A 464 32.71 14.11 23.45
C GLU A 464 33.34 14.33 22.07
N HIS A 465 32.63 13.99 20.99
CA HIS A 465 33.22 13.94 19.66
C HIS A 465 32.66 14.98 18.68
N LEU A 466 31.38 14.95 18.34
CA LEU A 466 30.79 15.83 17.32
C LEU A 466 30.97 17.32 17.67
N THR A 467 30.67 17.71 18.91
CA THR A 467 30.80 19.10 19.39
C THR A 467 32.24 19.63 19.35
N ALA A 468 33.24 18.74 19.45
CA ALA A 468 34.66 19.12 19.48
C ALA A 468 35.29 19.28 18.08
N LEU A 469 34.70 18.68 17.05
CA LEU A 469 35.24 18.67 15.69
C LEU A 469 35.44 20.07 15.08
N PRO A 470 34.50 21.03 15.19
CA PRO A 470 34.66 22.33 14.54
C PRO A 470 35.87 23.13 15.05
N GLU A 471 36.19 23.05 16.34
CA GLU A 471 37.39 23.69 16.90
C GLU A 471 38.67 22.97 16.46
N ALA A 472 38.65 21.63 16.44
CA ALA A 472 39.79 20.82 15.99
C ALA A 472 40.15 21.11 14.52
N PHE A 473 39.15 21.15 13.63
CA PHE A 473 39.35 21.45 12.20
C PHE A 473 39.91 22.84 11.96
N ARG A 474 39.33 23.89 12.56
CA ARG A 474 39.85 25.27 12.44
C ARG A 474 41.23 25.45 13.07
N GLY A 475 41.49 24.69 14.13
CA GLY A 475 42.76 24.68 14.85
C GLY A 475 43.91 24.05 14.10
N GLY A 476 43.63 23.18 13.12
CA GLY A 476 44.67 22.38 12.46
C GLY A 476 45.32 21.36 13.40
N ASP A 477 44.54 20.81 14.34
CA ASP A 477 45.01 19.85 15.33
C ASP A 477 44.78 18.42 14.84
N ASP A 478 45.76 17.89 14.08
CA ASP A 478 45.68 16.54 13.48
C ASP A 478 45.33 15.45 14.50
N GLU A 479 45.89 15.51 15.73
CA GLU A 479 45.64 14.49 16.76
C GLU A 479 44.21 14.59 17.32
N ALA A 480 43.70 15.80 17.50
CA ALA A 480 42.33 16.01 17.93
C ALA A 480 41.33 15.62 16.82
N VAL A 481 41.59 16.00 15.57
CA VAL A 481 40.74 15.65 14.42
C VAL A 481 40.63 14.13 14.28
N ASP A 482 41.76 13.41 14.29
CA ASP A 482 41.75 11.94 14.19
C ASP A 482 41.00 11.30 15.37
N THR A 483 41.16 11.83 16.58
CA THR A 483 40.49 11.31 17.78
C THR A 483 38.98 11.50 17.72
N HIS A 484 38.52 12.72 17.38
CA HIS A 484 37.09 13.01 17.38
C HIS A 484 36.36 12.40 16.17
N LEU A 485 36.99 12.32 15.00
CA LEU A 485 36.40 11.62 13.85
C LEU A 485 36.25 10.12 14.11
N ALA A 486 37.30 9.48 14.65
CA ALA A 486 37.24 8.05 14.98
C ALA A 486 36.18 7.79 16.05
N GLY A 487 36.17 8.57 17.13
CA GLY A 487 35.21 8.40 18.21
C GLY A 487 33.74 8.61 17.79
N ALA A 488 33.47 9.65 16.98
CA ALA A 488 32.13 9.84 16.42
C ALA A 488 31.72 8.68 15.51
N THR A 489 32.60 8.25 14.59
CA THR A 489 32.32 7.16 13.66
C THR A 489 32.12 5.82 14.39
N ASP A 490 32.94 5.52 15.39
CA ASP A 490 32.84 4.28 16.18
C ASP A 490 31.53 4.23 16.97
N ALA A 491 31.10 5.36 17.55
CA ALA A 491 29.81 5.44 18.26
C ALA A 491 28.63 5.18 17.32
N LEU A 492 28.66 5.73 16.09
CA LEU A 492 27.63 5.48 15.08
C LEU A 492 27.62 4.03 14.61
N VAL A 493 28.78 3.41 14.42
CA VAL A 493 28.89 1.98 14.07
C VAL A 493 28.32 1.09 15.18
N GLU A 494 28.51 1.45 16.45
CA GLU A 494 27.93 0.73 17.58
C GLU A 494 26.42 0.92 17.69
N PHE A 495 25.92 2.13 17.40
CA PHE A 495 24.48 2.40 17.29
C PHE A 495 23.83 1.56 16.19
N GLU A 496 24.40 1.54 14.98
CA GLU A 496 23.92 0.69 13.88
C GLU A 496 23.88 -0.79 14.26
N ALA A 497 24.90 -1.28 14.98
CA ALA A 497 24.95 -2.66 15.45
C ALA A 497 23.89 -2.96 16.53
N SER A 498 23.45 -1.94 17.28
CA SER A 498 22.42 -2.06 18.30
C SER A 498 20.99 -2.12 17.75
N ALA A 499 20.78 -1.75 16.47
CA ALA A 499 19.50 -1.87 15.77
C ALA A 499 18.96 -3.32 15.71
N GLY A 500 19.79 -4.33 15.96
CA GLY A 500 19.38 -5.74 16.02
C GLY A 500 18.99 -6.37 14.68
N SER A 501 19.04 -5.60 13.59
CA SER A 501 18.66 -6.00 12.23
C SER A 501 19.84 -5.86 11.26
N THR A 502 20.34 -7.00 10.75
CA THR A 502 21.43 -7.01 9.77
C THR A 502 21.07 -6.28 8.46
N PRO A 503 19.84 -6.40 7.91
CA PRO A 503 19.45 -5.59 6.75
C PRO A 503 19.52 -4.09 7.00
N VAL A 504 19.06 -3.61 8.17
CA VAL A 504 19.08 -2.17 8.52
C VAL A 504 20.52 -1.67 8.66
N ALA A 505 21.36 -2.40 9.39
CA ALA A 505 22.78 -2.07 9.50
C ALA A 505 23.50 -2.12 8.13
N SER A 506 23.07 -3.01 7.23
CA SER A 506 23.59 -3.11 5.86
C SER A 506 23.26 -1.87 5.02
N ALA A 507 22.05 -1.34 5.14
CA ALA A 507 21.64 -0.10 4.48
C ALA A 507 22.47 1.11 4.93
N ALA A 508 22.72 1.25 6.23
CA ALA A 508 23.60 2.29 6.78
C ALA A 508 25.06 2.14 6.30
N ALA A 509 25.58 0.90 6.32
CA ALA A 509 26.92 0.59 5.83
C ALA A 509 27.07 0.88 4.32
N ALA A 510 26.07 0.54 3.50
CA ALA A 510 26.06 0.81 2.07
C ALA A 510 26.06 2.33 1.77
N THR A 511 25.30 3.11 2.54
CA THR A 511 25.30 4.59 2.45
C THR A 511 26.69 5.15 2.74
N TYR A 512 27.30 4.74 3.86
CA TYR A 512 28.66 5.16 4.21
C TYR A 512 29.67 4.82 3.10
N MET A 513 29.62 3.60 2.58
CA MET A 513 30.54 3.17 1.53
C MET A 513 30.32 3.93 0.21
N THR A 514 29.07 4.25 -0.12
CA THR A 514 28.73 5.08 -1.29
C THR A 514 29.36 6.46 -1.16
N GLY A 515 29.23 7.12 0.01
CA GLY A 515 29.90 8.39 0.28
C GLY A 515 31.41 8.30 0.16
N ARG A 516 32.06 7.27 0.74
CA ARG A 516 33.51 7.09 0.61
C ARG A 516 33.99 6.82 -0.82
N ALA A 517 33.20 6.14 -1.64
CA ALA A 517 33.50 5.98 -3.07
C ALA A 517 33.37 7.33 -3.80
N GLY A 518 32.34 8.11 -3.49
CA GLY A 518 32.13 9.49 -3.96
C GLY A 518 33.30 10.41 -3.63
N ASP A 519 33.73 10.43 -2.36
CA ASP A 519 34.93 11.14 -1.88
C ASP A 519 36.17 10.82 -2.72
N ALA A 520 36.39 9.53 -3.03
CA ALA A 520 37.51 9.11 -3.88
C ALA A 520 37.38 9.66 -5.31
N GLY A 521 36.17 9.66 -5.87
CA GLY A 521 35.86 10.29 -7.16
C GLY A 521 36.16 11.79 -7.15
N VAL A 522 35.63 12.53 -6.18
CA VAL A 522 35.88 13.98 -6.02
C VAL A 522 37.37 14.28 -5.89
N LEU A 523 38.08 13.57 -5.01
CA LEU A 523 39.51 13.74 -4.81
C LEU A 523 40.32 13.47 -6.09
N ALA A 524 39.96 12.43 -6.85
CA ALA A 524 40.62 12.12 -8.12
C ALA A 524 40.39 13.22 -9.16
N THR A 525 39.17 13.73 -9.28
CA THR A 525 38.80 14.88 -10.14
C THR A 525 39.59 16.13 -9.76
N LEU A 526 39.77 16.38 -8.46
CA LEU A 526 40.59 17.48 -7.94
C LEU A 526 42.10 17.22 -7.99
N GLY A 527 42.55 16.13 -8.63
CA GLY A 527 43.96 15.79 -8.84
C GLY A 527 44.69 15.22 -7.64
N ALA A 528 43.98 14.85 -6.57
CA ALA A 528 44.52 14.24 -5.35
C ALA A 528 44.52 12.70 -5.41
N THR A 529 45.04 12.14 -6.51
CA THR A 529 44.93 10.70 -6.86
C THR A 529 45.46 9.74 -5.80
N ASP A 530 46.58 10.06 -5.13
CA ASP A 530 47.15 9.19 -4.08
C ASP A 530 46.23 9.14 -2.84
N ARG A 531 45.56 10.26 -2.52
CA ARG A 531 44.59 10.30 -1.42
C ARG A 531 43.30 9.60 -1.81
N ALA A 532 42.81 9.80 -3.04
CA ALA A 532 41.66 9.09 -3.60
C ALA A 532 41.86 7.55 -3.53
N GLU A 533 43.03 7.04 -3.93
CA GLU A 533 43.33 5.60 -3.83
C GLU A 533 43.30 5.11 -2.37
N THR A 534 43.78 5.94 -1.44
CA THR A 534 43.74 5.64 0.00
C THR A 534 42.29 5.54 0.49
N VAL A 535 41.45 6.51 0.14
CA VAL A 535 40.02 6.53 0.53
C VAL A 535 39.29 5.29 0.00
N ALA A 536 39.45 4.96 -1.29
CA ALA A 536 38.85 3.77 -1.88
C ALA A 536 39.38 2.48 -1.25
N SER A 537 40.64 2.45 -0.82
CA SER A 537 41.22 1.29 -0.12
C SER A 537 40.68 1.16 1.31
N GLU A 538 40.51 2.26 2.04
CA GLU A 538 39.89 2.27 3.38
C GLU A 538 38.44 1.75 3.31
N ALA A 539 37.66 2.14 2.29
CA ALA A 539 36.31 1.62 2.07
C ALA A 539 36.30 0.10 1.80
N PHE A 540 37.24 -0.39 0.99
CA PHE A 540 37.41 -1.82 0.75
C PHE A 540 37.78 -2.58 2.04
N GLU A 541 38.70 -2.03 2.83
CA GLU A 541 39.10 -2.63 4.12
C GLU A 541 37.94 -2.66 5.12
N TYR A 542 37.07 -1.64 5.14
CA TYR A 542 35.86 -1.63 5.97
C TYR A 542 34.89 -2.76 5.59
N PHE A 543 34.64 -2.97 4.29
CA PHE A 543 33.80 -4.05 3.81
C PHE A 543 34.37 -5.43 4.18
N GLU A 544 35.66 -5.65 3.93
CA GLU A 544 36.35 -6.90 4.29
C GLU A 544 36.39 -7.16 5.80
N ALA A 545 36.25 -6.11 6.62
CA ALA A 545 36.16 -6.22 8.08
C ALA A 545 34.76 -6.62 8.57
N GLY A 546 33.81 -6.84 7.65
CA GLY A 546 32.45 -7.29 7.93
C GLY A 546 31.39 -6.21 7.73
N ALA A 547 31.75 -4.92 7.85
CA ALA A 547 30.84 -3.78 7.70
C ALA A 547 29.50 -3.97 8.44
N ASN A 548 29.55 -4.21 9.76
CA ASN A 548 28.37 -4.52 10.59
C ASN A 548 27.55 -5.74 10.11
N GLY A 549 28.21 -6.71 9.47
CA GLY A 549 27.61 -7.93 8.95
C GLY A 549 27.11 -7.80 7.51
N PHE A 550 27.25 -6.62 6.88
CA PHE A 550 26.86 -6.39 5.50
C PHE A 550 27.61 -7.31 4.53
N HIS A 551 28.91 -7.51 4.74
CA HIS A 551 29.73 -8.38 3.89
C HIS A 551 29.17 -9.81 3.84
N GLU A 552 28.98 -10.41 5.01
CA GLU A 552 28.42 -11.76 5.12
C GLU A 552 26.98 -11.82 4.64
N ALA A 553 26.20 -10.75 4.82
CA ALA A 553 24.81 -10.67 4.36
C ALA A 553 24.72 -10.69 2.83
N VAL A 554 25.57 -9.93 2.13
CA VAL A 554 25.61 -9.91 0.66
C VAL A 554 26.11 -11.24 0.11
N GLU A 555 27.20 -11.79 0.67
CA GLU A 555 27.72 -13.11 0.29
C GLU A 555 26.65 -14.19 0.46
N ALA A 556 25.95 -14.15 1.60
CA ALA A 556 24.84 -15.04 1.85
C ALA A 556 23.77 -14.85 0.77
N ALA A 557 23.26 -13.63 0.60
CA ALA A 557 22.17 -13.27 -0.31
C ALA A 557 22.40 -13.73 -1.75
N SER A 558 23.51 -13.33 -2.36
CA SER A 558 23.84 -13.67 -3.74
C SER A 558 25.35 -13.60 -3.99
N GLU A 559 25.95 -14.74 -4.32
CA GLU A 559 27.36 -14.84 -4.74
C GLU A 559 27.66 -13.95 -5.96
N GLU A 560 26.68 -13.77 -6.87
CA GLU A 560 26.80 -12.88 -8.03
C GLU A 560 26.82 -11.40 -7.62
N ARG A 561 25.94 -11.00 -6.68
CA ARG A 561 25.89 -9.62 -6.18
C ARG A 561 27.12 -9.27 -5.36
N TYR A 562 27.57 -10.19 -4.52
CA TYR A 562 28.82 -10.06 -3.77
C TYR A 562 30.00 -9.78 -4.71
N HIS A 563 30.15 -10.57 -5.78
CA HIS A 563 31.24 -10.35 -6.74
C HIS A 563 31.09 -9.05 -7.53
N SER A 564 29.86 -8.66 -7.89
CA SER A 564 29.61 -7.40 -8.61
C SER A 564 29.95 -6.18 -7.75
N PHE A 565 29.56 -6.22 -6.48
CA PHE A 565 29.90 -5.21 -5.47
C PHE A 565 31.42 -5.09 -5.27
N GLU A 566 32.14 -6.20 -5.05
CA GLU A 566 33.59 -6.20 -4.91
C GLU A 566 34.30 -5.69 -6.18
N GLU A 567 33.82 -6.09 -7.35
CA GLU A 567 34.38 -5.67 -8.64
C GLU A 567 34.21 -4.16 -8.85
N ALA A 568 33.02 -3.63 -8.55
CA ALA A 568 32.74 -2.20 -8.65
C ALA A 568 33.61 -1.38 -7.68
N LEU A 569 33.73 -1.80 -6.42
CA LEU A 569 34.61 -1.10 -5.46
C LEU A 569 36.09 -1.19 -5.86
N GLY A 570 36.51 -2.34 -6.39
CA GLY A 570 37.83 -2.52 -6.98
C GLY A 570 38.08 -1.63 -8.22
N ALA A 571 37.04 -1.36 -9.01
CA ALA A 571 37.08 -0.46 -10.15
C ALA A 571 37.26 0.99 -9.71
N VAL A 572 36.57 1.45 -8.66
CA VAL A 572 36.79 2.79 -8.06
C VAL A 572 38.26 2.96 -7.71
N ARG A 573 38.82 2.05 -6.91
CA ARG A 573 40.25 2.10 -6.52
C ARG A 573 41.17 2.15 -7.74
N SER A 574 40.89 1.33 -8.76
CA SER A 574 41.72 1.27 -9.98
C SER A 574 41.62 2.53 -10.84
N ALA A 575 40.46 3.20 -10.84
CA ALA A 575 40.23 4.43 -11.59
C ALA A 575 41.00 5.62 -10.97
N THR A 576 41.15 5.69 -9.65
CA THR A 576 41.82 6.81 -8.97
C THR A 576 43.26 7.08 -9.44
N THR A 577 43.97 6.07 -9.94
CA THR A 577 45.34 6.19 -10.50
C THR A 577 45.44 5.77 -11.97
N GLY A 578 44.31 5.40 -12.57
CA GLY A 578 44.19 4.82 -13.91
C GLY A 578 43.87 5.82 -15.02
N GLU A 579 43.46 5.29 -16.18
CA GLU A 579 42.92 6.09 -17.29
C GLU A 579 41.39 6.18 -17.28
N ALA A 580 40.72 5.39 -16.43
CA ALA A 580 39.27 5.42 -16.24
C ALA A 580 38.87 6.59 -15.33
N ASP A 581 37.65 7.10 -15.51
CA ASP A 581 37.12 8.16 -14.66
C ASP A 581 36.67 7.59 -13.31
N ALA A 582 37.14 8.21 -12.22
CA ALA A 582 36.88 7.74 -10.86
C ALA A 582 35.48 8.14 -10.37
N SER A 583 34.91 9.25 -10.85
CA SER A 583 33.55 9.66 -10.54
C SER A 583 32.54 8.75 -11.24
N ASP A 584 32.80 8.36 -12.49
CA ASP A 584 31.97 7.36 -13.19
C ASP A 584 32.01 5.99 -12.48
N ALA A 585 33.21 5.58 -12.03
CA ALA A 585 33.37 4.33 -11.28
C ALA A 585 32.66 4.38 -9.91
N ALA A 586 32.70 5.52 -9.22
CA ALA A 586 31.98 5.73 -7.96
C ALA A 586 30.46 5.67 -8.16
N THR A 587 29.96 6.25 -9.25
CA THR A 587 28.55 6.15 -9.63
C THR A 587 28.15 4.69 -9.85
N THR A 588 28.93 3.93 -10.62
CA THR A 588 28.68 2.49 -10.83
C THR A 588 28.68 1.71 -9.51
N PHE A 589 29.56 2.07 -8.58
CA PHE A 589 29.60 1.44 -7.27
C PHE A 589 28.37 1.78 -6.41
N ALA A 590 27.86 3.00 -6.48
CA ALA A 590 26.62 3.38 -5.79
C ALA A 590 25.45 2.46 -6.22
N ASP A 591 25.31 2.21 -7.52
CA ASP A 591 24.28 1.33 -8.08
C ASP A 591 24.42 -0.11 -7.55
N GLU A 592 25.65 -0.65 -7.52
CA GLU A 592 25.91 -1.99 -6.98
C GLU A 592 25.74 -2.04 -5.45
N ALA A 593 26.01 -0.96 -4.73
CA ALA A 593 25.78 -0.87 -3.29
C ALA A 593 24.29 -0.93 -2.96
N THR A 594 23.46 -0.15 -3.68
CA THR A 594 22.00 -0.23 -3.54
C THR A 594 21.48 -1.61 -3.97
N ALA A 595 21.98 -2.18 -5.07
CA ALA A 595 21.60 -3.53 -5.51
C ALA A 595 21.98 -4.62 -4.49
N ALA A 596 23.08 -4.45 -3.77
CA ALA A 596 23.49 -5.34 -2.68
C ALA A 596 22.53 -5.25 -1.49
N VAL A 597 22.05 -4.04 -1.13
CA VAL A 597 21.01 -3.86 -0.10
C VAL A 597 19.71 -4.55 -0.51
N TYR A 598 19.24 -4.36 -1.76
CA TYR A 598 18.08 -5.09 -2.30
C TYR A 598 18.24 -6.61 -2.14
N ALA A 599 19.41 -7.16 -2.49
CA ALA A 599 19.63 -8.60 -2.35
C ALA A 599 19.61 -9.07 -0.89
N VAL A 600 20.13 -8.26 0.05
CA VAL A 600 20.12 -8.58 1.48
C VAL A 600 18.71 -8.57 2.04
N VAL A 601 17.91 -7.55 1.71
CA VAL A 601 16.52 -7.45 2.17
C VAL A 601 15.69 -8.56 1.56
N GLU A 602 15.73 -8.77 0.24
CA GLU A 602 14.97 -9.81 -0.50
C GLU A 602 15.22 -11.24 0.00
N ARG A 603 16.31 -11.46 0.74
CA ARG A 603 16.71 -12.76 1.29
C ARG A 603 16.44 -12.93 2.79
N GLY A 604 16.14 -11.87 3.54
CA GLY A 604 15.89 -11.92 4.98
C GLY A 604 14.61 -12.69 5.35
N GLU A 605 14.55 -13.26 6.56
CA GLU A 605 13.25 -13.69 7.15
C GLU A 605 12.38 -12.43 7.28
N GLY A 606 11.32 -12.32 6.47
CA GLY A 606 10.47 -11.11 6.37
C GLY A 606 10.91 -10.06 5.35
N GLY A 607 11.84 -10.37 4.44
CA GLY A 607 12.39 -9.38 3.51
C GLY A 607 12.18 -9.62 2.01
N GLY A 608 11.53 -10.71 1.61
CA GLY A 608 10.94 -10.81 0.26
C GLY A 608 9.55 -10.18 0.19
N ASP A 609 8.92 -10.16 -1.00
CA ASP A 609 7.48 -9.86 -1.15
C ASP A 609 6.71 -10.59 -0.05
N VAL A 610 5.75 -9.90 0.58
CA VAL A 610 4.87 -10.52 1.56
C VAL A 610 4.23 -11.73 0.89
N ASN A 611 4.57 -12.93 1.36
CA ASN A 611 3.96 -14.14 0.84
C ASN A 611 2.53 -14.22 1.39
N ALA A 612 1.63 -13.46 0.78
CA ALA A 612 0.21 -13.45 1.08
C ALA A 612 -0.53 -14.65 0.46
N ALA A 613 0.16 -15.48 -0.33
CA ALA A 613 -0.42 -16.68 -0.93
C ALA A 613 -1.08 -17.65 0.09
N PRO A 614 -0.59 -17.85 1.33
CA PRO A 614 -1.27 -18.67 2.34
C PRO A 614 -2.67 -18.16 2.71
N LEU A 615 -2.89 -16.84 2.73
CA LEU A 615 -4.20 -16.24 3.05
C LEU A 615 -5.28 -16.74 2.07
N VAL A 616 -4.95 -16.80 0.79
CA VAL A 616 -5.86 -17.24 -0.29
C VAL A 616 -5.75 -18.74 -0.58
N GLY A 617 -4.58 -19.34 -0.38
CA GLY A 617 -4.34 -20.77 -0.56
C GLY A 617 -5.19 -21.63 0.36
N ASP A 618 -5.45 -21.16 1.58
CA ASP A 618 -6.33 -21.84 2.52
C ASP A 618 -7.81 -21.63 2.22
N VAL A 619 -8.20 -20.53 1.55
CA VAL A 619 -9.53 -20.40 0.93
C VAL A 619 -9.74 -21.51 -0.10
N PHE A 620 -8.74 -21.79 -0.95
CA PHE A 620 -8.81 -22.90 -1.91
C PHE A 620 -8.90 -24.27 -1.21
N ALA A 621 -8.07 -24.50 -0.18
CA ALA A 621 -8.07 -25.78 0.54
C ALA A 621 -9.39 -26.05 1.30
N THR A 622 -10.00 -25.00 1.86
CA THR A 622 -11.26 -25.09 2.60
C THR A 622 -12.47 -25.15 1.68
N PHE A 623 -12.47 -24.41 0.55
CA PHE A 623 -13.55 -24.40 -0.42
C PHE A 623 -13.89 -25.81 -0.93
N GLU A 624 -12.91 -26.63 -1.28
CA GLU A 624 -13.12 -28.01 -1.79
C GLU A 624 -13.95 -28.92 -0.87
N ASN A 625 -14.02 -28.60 0.43
CA ASN A 625 -14.80 -29.36 1.41
C ASN A 625 -15.99 -28.56 1.97
N ALA A 626 -16.18 -27.32 1.52
CA ALA A 626 -17.21 -26.42 2.01
C ALA A 626 -18.58 -26.75 1.42
N ARG A 627 -19.65 -26.52 2.19
CA ARG A 627 -21.04 -26.70 1.71
C ARG A 627 -21.34 -25.81 0.49
N VAL A 628 -20.71 -24.63 0.41
CA VAL A 628 -20.88 -23.69 -0.71
C VAL A 628 -20.29 -24.19 -2.03
N HIS A 629 -19.33 -25.11 -2.01
CA HIS A 629 -18.76 -25.69 -3.23
C HIS A 629 -19.81 -26.46 -4.02
N GLU A 630 -20.53 -27.38 -3.37
CA GLU A 630 -21.62 -28.13 -4.00
C GLU A 630 -22.74 -27.17 -4.45
N ALA A 631 -23.07 -26.16 -3.64
CA ALA A 631 -24.08 -25.17 -3.99
C ALA A 631 -23.72 -24.33 -5.23
N LEU A 632 -22.45 -23.96 -5.40
CA LEU A 632 -21.97 -23.21 -6.56
C LEU A 632 -21.96 -24.08 -7.81
N GLU A 633 -21.42 -25.31 -7.73
CA GLU A 633 -21.38 -26.25 -8.86
C GLU A 633 -22.80 -26.58 -9.36
N GLU A 634 -23.76 -26.78 -8.45
CA GLU A 634 -25.16 -27.02 -8.79
C GLU A 634 -25.89 -25.77 -9.32
N GLY A 635 -25.53 -24.59 -8.82
CA GLY A 635 -26.11 -23.30 -9.20
C GLY A 635 -25.76 -22.92 -10.64
N ASP A 636 -24.47 -22.92 -10.98
CA ASP A 636 -23.97 -22.77 -12.35
C ASP A 636 -22.54 -23.32 -12.50
N HIS A 637 -22.37 -24.34 -13.34
CA HIS A 637 -21.08 -25.02 -13.51
C HIS A 637 -20.03 -24.16 -14.24
N GLU A 638 -20.44 -23.25 -15.12
CA GLU A 638 -19.49 -22.37 -15.84
C GLU A 638 -18.95 -21.27 -14.92
N THR A 639 -19.80 -20.72 -14.06
CA THR A 639 -19.41 -19.81 -12.98
C THR A 639 -18.50 -20.49 -11.97
N TYR A 640 -18.81 -21.74 -11.59
CA TYR A 640 -17.93 -22.56 -10.74
C TYR A 640 -16.52 -22.69 -11.34
N GLU A 641 -16.38 -23.11 -12.61
CA GLU A 641 -15.07 -23.25 -13.27
C GLU A 641 -14.33 -21.91 -13.36
N THR A 642 -15.06 -20.80 -13.54
CA THR A 642 -14.49 -19.45 -13.58
C THR A 642 -13.94 -19.02 -12.23
N PHE A 643 -14.70 -19.26 -11.15
CA PHE A 643 -14.27 -18.99 -9.78
C PHE A 643 -13.03 -19.82 -9.40
N GLU A 644 -13.05 -21.13 -9.66
CA GLU A 644 -11.92 -22.03 -9.35
C GLU A 644 -10.65 -21.60 -10.11
N SER A 645 -10.78 -21.25 -11.39
CA SER A 645 -9.66 -20.75 -12.19
C SER A 645 -9.12 -19.43 -11.65
N ALA A 646 -9.98 -18.46 -11.35
CA ALA A 646 -9.55 -17.15 -10.85
C ALA A 646 -8.85 -17.27 -9.49
N LEU A 647 -9.36 -18.12 -8.59
CA LEU A 647 -8.73 -18.42 -7.31
C LEU A 647 -7.34 -19.04 -7.49
N SER A 648 -7.20 -20.04 -8.38
CA SER A 648 -5.90 -20.66 -8.66
C SER A 648 -4.90 -19.70 -9.31
N ASP A 649 -5.38 -18.84 -10.21
CA ASP A 649 -4.55 -17.83 -10.88
C ASP A 649 -4.08 -16.78 -9.87
N TYR A 650 -4.93 -16.39 -8.93
CA TYR A 650 -4.59 -15.42 -7.89
C TYR A 650 -3.57 -15.95 -6.88
N VAL A 651 -3.73 -17.19 -6.40
CA VAL A 651 -2.69 -17.84 -5.58
C VAL A 651 -1.36 -17.89 -6.33
N SER A 652 -1.38 -18.22 -7.62
CA SER A 652 -0.16 -18.26 -8.42
C SER A 652 0.48 -16.88 -8.59
N ALA A 653 -0.32 -15.83 -8.73
CA ALA A 653 0.15 -14.45 -8.80
C ALA A 653 0.80 -14.04 -7.47
N LEU A 654 0.14 -14.28 -6.34
CA LEU A 654 0.67 -14.02 -4.99
C LEU A 654 1.96 -14.80 -4.69
N GLU A 655 2.08 -16.05 -5.14
CA GLU A 655 3.34 -16.82 -5.00
C GLU A 655 4.49 -16.26 -5.86
N SER A 656 4.15 -15.55 -6.94
CA SER A 656 5.12 -15.05 -7.92
C SER A 656 5.47 -13.58 -7.79
N GLY A 657 4.62 -12.79 -7.12
CA GLY A 657 4.66 -11.32 -7.11
C GLY A 657 4.23 -10.64 -8.42
N GLU A 658 3.98 -11.40 -9.50
CA GLU A 658 3.67 -10.84 -10.82
C GLU A 658 2.15 -10.80 -11.10
N GLY A 659 1.62 -9.61 -11.42
CA GLY A 659 0.24 -9.45 -11.88
C GLY A 659 -0.81 -9.71 -10.79
N VAL A 660 -0.47 -9.43 -9.53
CA VAL A 660 -1.32 -9.64 -8.35
C VAL A 660 -2.64 -8.90 -8.50
N ASP A 661 -2.62 -7.61 -8.84
CA ASP A 661 -3.84 -6.77 -8.91
C ASP A 661 -4.82 -7.28 -9.96
N ALA A 662 -4.33 -7.61 -11.16
CA ALA A 662 -5.17 -8.13 -12.24
C ALA A 662 -5.79 -9.50 -11.89
N ALA A 663 -5.05 -10.34 -11.17
CA ALA A 663 -5.54 -11.64 -10.73
C ALA A 663 -6.51 -11.51 -9.54
N GLY A 664 -6.24 -10.62 -8.60
CA GLY A 664 -7.10 -10.27 -7.46
C GLY A 664 -8.43 -9.69 -7.94
N GLU A 665 -8.40 -8.75 -8.88
CA GLU A 665 -9.60 -8.18 -9.49
C GLU A 665 -10.47 -9.26 -10.16
N ARG A 666 -9.83 -10.17 -10.89
CA ARG A 666 -10.52 -11.29 -11.53
C ARG A 666 -11.14 -12.23 -10.50
N PHE A 667 -10.42 -12.51 -9.41
CA PHE A 667 -10.91 -13.33 -8.31
C PHE A 667 -12.13 -12.69 -7.62
N ALA A 668 -12.08 -11.40 -7.34
CA ALA A 668 -13.18 -10.67 -6.73
C ALA A 668 -14.44 -10.66 -7.61
N GLN A 669 -14.32 -10.36 -8.91
CA GLN A 669 -15.44 -10.41 -9.85
C GLN A 669 -16.03 -11.83 -9.99
N ALA A 670 -15.18 -12.85 -10.03
CA ALA A 670 -15.63 -14.24 -10.10
C ALA A 670 -16.35 -14.67 -8.81
N THR A 671 -15.88 -14.22 -7.65
CA THR A 671 -16.49 -14.48 -6.34
C THR A 671 -17.87 -13.82 -6.22
N ARG A 672 -18.00 -12.57 -6.67
CA ARG A 672 -19.30 -11.88 -6.78
C ARG A 672 -20.28 -12.70 -7.62
N ASN A 673 -19.88 -13.09 -8.84
CA ASN A 673 -20.76 -13.85 -9.75
C ASN A 673 -21.08 -15.25 -9.20
N ALA A 674 -20.18 -15.88 -8.45
CA ALA A 674 -20.46 -17.10 -7.71
C ALA A 674 -21.58 -16.90 -6.67
N GLY A 675 -21.61 -15.75 -5.99
CA GLY A 675 -22.72 -15.36 -5.12
C GLY A 675 -24.07 -15.33 -5.85
N PHE A 676 -24.13 -14.73 -7.04
CA PHE A 676 -25.35 -14.75 -7.87
C PHE A 676 -25.74 -16.17 -8.32
N ALA A 677 -24.77 -17.04 -8.63
CA ALA A 677 -25.03 -18.43 -8.99
C ALA A 677 -25.62 -19.23 -7.81
N VAL A 678 -25.02 -19.13 -6.62
CA VAL A 678 -25.56 -19.74 -5.38
C VAL A 678 -26.94 -19.15 -5.05
N ALA A 679 -27.17 -17.88 -5.38
CA ALA A 679 -28.46 -17.24 -5.21
C ALA A 679 -29.54 -17.68 -6.22
N GLY A 680 -29.18 -18.49 -7.23
CA GLY A 680 -30.06 -18.89 -8.31
C GLY A 680 -30.39 -17.77 -9.30
N ALA A 681 -29.56 -16.73 -9.34
CA ALA A 681 -29.74 -15.48 -10.07
C ALA A 681 -28.55 -15.14 -10.97
N VAL A 682 -27.82 -16.15 -11.48
CA VAL A 682 -26.61 -15.95 -12.33
C VAL A 682 -26.87 -15.07 -13.56
N GLY A 683 -28.10 -15.07 -14.09
CA GLY A 683 -28.48 -14.23 -15.24
C GLY A 683 -28.59 -12.74 -14.93
N ASP A 684 -28.61 -12.38 -13.64
CA ASP A 684 -28.65 -11.02 -13.13
C ASP A 684 -27.25 -10.55 -12.68
N ALA A 685 -26.22 -11.40 -12.75
CA ALA A 685 -24.87 -11.10 -12.32
C ALA A 685 -24.22 -10.03 -13.23
N PRO A 686 -23.52 -9.03 -12.67
CA PRO A 686 -22.75 -8.07 -13.46
C PRO A 686 -21.68 -8.76 -14.34
N GLU A 687 -21.37 -8.14 -15.48
CA GLU A 687 -20.33 -8.67 -16.38
C GLU A 687 -18.95 -8.68 -15.71
N ILE A 688 -18.11 -9.65 -16.09
CA ILE A 688 -16.71 -9.71 -15.69
C ILE A 688 -15.91 -8.94 -16.72
N SER A 689 -15.31 -7.81 -16.31
CA SER A 689 -14.44 -7.02 -17.15
C SER A 689 -13.13 -7.79 -17.39
N ALA A 690 -12.78 -8.05 -18.65
CA ALA A 690 -11.50 -8.64 -18.99
C ALA A 690 -10.42 -7.55 -18.86
N GLY A 691 -9.72 -7.51 -17.73
CA GLY A 691 -8.55 -6.65 -17.54
C GLY A 691 -7.56 -6.80 -18.70
N GLY A 692 -7.43 -5.73 -19.50
CA GLY A 692 -6.52 -5.70 -20.65
C GLY A 692 -6.99 -4.81 -21.80
N GLY A 693 -6.67 -3.51 -21.73
CA GLY A 693 -6.40 -2.62 -22.86
C GLY A 693 -7.45 -2.45 -23.96
N GLY A 694 -8.07 -1.27 -24.00
CA GLY A 694 -8.57 -0.61 -25.21
C GLY A 694 -9.48 -1.45 -26.12
N GLY A 695 -10.78 -1.39 -25.88
CA GLY A 695 -11.77 -1.98 -26.78
C GLY A 695 -13.15 -1.39 -26.59
N GLU A 696 -13.55 -0.54 -27.53
CA GLU A 696 -14.88 0.08 -27.71
C GLU A 696 -16.04 -0.84 -27.26
N GLY A 697 -16.56 -0.62 -26.05
CA GLY A 697 -17.75 -1.27 -25.51
C GLY A 697 -18.91 -0.28 -25.49
N GLY A 698 -19.70 -0.23 -26.55
CA GLY A 698 -20.88 0.64 -26.60
C GLY A 698 -21.96 0.17 -25.63
N HIS A 699 -22.14 0.90 -24.53
CA HIS A 699 -23.32 0.84 -23.68
C HIS A 699 -24.22 2.05 -23.95
N GLY A 700 -25.23 1.83 -24.78
CA GLY A 700 -26.39 2.71 -24.86
C GLY A 700 -27.33 2.42 -23.71
N GLY A 701 -27.01 2.95 -22.53
CA GLY A 701 -27.95 3.13 -21.43
C GLY A 701 -28.91 4.29 -21.72
N ASP A 702 -30.15 4.16 -21.29
CA ASP A 702 -31.29 5.04 -21.60
C ASP A 702 -30.98 6.51 -21.23
N SER A 703 -30.87 7.35 -22.26
CA SER A 703 -30.65 8.79 -22.14
C SER A 703 -31.84 9.46 -21.45
N GLY A 704 -31.72 9.68 -20.13
CA GLY A 704 -32.23 10.90 -19.52
C GLY A 704 -31.60 12.12 -20.21
N ASP A 705 -32.26 13.27 -20.19
CA ASP A 705 -31.91 14.49 -20.93
C ASP A 705 -30.57 15.12 -20.46
N PHE A 706 -29.45 14.41 -20.54
CA PHE A 706 -28.12 14.91 -20.24
C PHE A 706 -27.56 15.68 -21.44
N GLU A 707 -27.32 16.97 -21.27
CA GLU A 707 -26.81 17.87 -22.32
C GLU A 707 -25.39 18.33 -21.96
N GLY A 708 -24.40 17.96 -22.78
CA GLY A 708 -23.07 18.56 -22.74
C GLY A 708 -23.09 20.03 -23.20
N GLY A 709 -22.11 20.82 -22.77
CA GLY A 709 -21.95 22.19 -23.24
C GLY A 709 -21.51 22.27 -24.71
N PRO A 710 -21.46 23.48 -25.31
CA PRO A 710 -21.09 23.70 -26.70
C PRO A 710 -19.68 23.22 -27.08
N ASN A 711 -18.80 22.99 -26.11
CA ASN A 711 -17.44 22.49 -26.28
C ASN A 711 -17.31 20.99 -25.93
N VAL A 712 -18.42 20.29 -25.68
CA VAL A 712 -18.44 18.82 -25.59
C VAL A 712 -18.70 18.27 -26.99
N VAL A 713 -17.78 17.43 -27.48
CA VAL A 713 -17.74 16.91 -28.84
C VAL A 713 -17.64 15.39 -28.85
N GLU A 714 -18.02 14.76 -29.96
CA GLU A 714 -17.91 13.31 -30.13
C GLU A 714 -16.46 12.93 -30.49
N GLY A 715 -15.86 12.09 -29.66
CA GLY A 715 -14.46 11.66 -29.73
C GLY A 715 -13.44 12.78 -29.50
N VAL A 716 -12.17 12.38 -29.45
CA VAL A 716 -11.04 13.32 -29.34
C VAL A 716 -10.81 14.01 -30.70
N PRO A 717 -10.84 15.36 -30.78
CA PRO A 717 -10.56 16.08 -32.02
C PRO A 717 -9.11 15.90 -32.50
N ASP A 718 -8.92 15.78 -33.82
CA ASP A 718 -7.59 15.66 -34.45
C ASP A 718 -6.68 16.90 -34.21
N ASP A 719 -7.28 18.03 -33.82
CA ASP A 719 -6.62 19.30 -33.55
C ASP A 719 -6.47 19.65 -32.07
N ALA A 720 -6.77 18.70 -31.16
CA ALA A 720 -6.33 18.80 -29.77
C ALA A 720 -4.81 18.59 -29.71
N ASP A 721 -4.11 19.46 -28.97
CA ASP A 721 -2.67 19.37 -28.77
C ASP A 721 -2.33 18.32 -27.70
N HIS A 722 -3.20 18.19 -26.70
CA HIS A 722 -3.06 17.26 -25.57
C HIS A 722 -4.38 16.56 -25.22
N VAL A 723 -4.28 15.39 -24.58
CA VAL A 723 -5.43 14.60 -24.13
C VAL A 723 -5.25 14.26 -22.66
N VAL A 724 -6.31 14.45 -21.89
CA VAL A 724 -6.46 13.96 -20.52
C VAL A 724 -7.57 12.91 -20.55
N ASP A 725 -7.28 11.68 -20.15
CA ASP A 725 -8.28 10.63 -20.02
C ASP A 725 -9.00 10.77 -18.68
N MET A 726 -10.34 10.81 -18.72
CA MET A 726 -11.20 10.76 -17.54
C MET A 726 -11.57 9.30 -17.30
N THR A 727 -10.89 8.66 -16.35
CA THR A 727 -11.16 7.28 -15.94
C THR A 727 -12.31 7.28 -14.93
N ALA A 728 -12.51 6.21 -14.15
CA ALA A 728 -13.69 6.10 -13.29
C ALA A 728 -13.83 7.26 -12.30
N VAL A 729 -12.74 7.68 -11.65
CA VAL A 729 -12.74 8.73 -10.62
C VAL A 729 -11.46 9.58 -10.66
N ALA A 730 -10.75 9.63 -11.79
CA ALA A 730 -9.47 10.33 -11.91
C ALA A 730 -9.27 10.97 -13.29
N PHE A 731 -8.45 12.03 -13.33
CA PHE A 731 -7.90 12.61 -14.55
C PHE A 731 -6.50 12.05 -14.78
N GLU A 732 -6.22 11.57 -16.00
CA GLU A 732 -4.93 10.99 -16.37
C GLU A 732 -4.35 11.67 -17.63
N PRO A 733 -3.25 12.43 -17.52
CA PRO A 733 -2.57 12.79 -16.27
C PRO A 733 -3.38 13.79 -15.44
N ALA A 734 -3.18 13.79 -14.12
CA ALA A 734 -3.84 14.73 -13.20
C ALA A 734 -3.26 16.15 -13.35
N GLU A 735 -1.94 16.25 -13.53
CA GLU A 735 -1.27 17.47 -13.92
C GLU A 735 -0.79 17.43 -15.39
N LEU A 736 -1.04 18.51 -16.12
CA LEU A 736 -0.62 18.67 -17.51
C LEU A 736 -0.01 20.06 -17.73
N THR A 737 1.27 20.11 -18.12
CA THR A 737 1.92 21.34 -18.57
C THR A 737 1.70 21.57 -20.07
N VAL A 738 1.19 22.75 -20.45
CA VAL A 738 0.87 23.15 -21.83
C VAL A 738 1.37 24.55 -22.15
N SER A 739 1.47 24.90 -23.44
CA SER A 739 1.80 26.27 -23.86
C SER A 739 0.57 27.15 -24.03
N VAL A 740 0.72 28.48 -23.87
CA VAL A 740 -0.34 29.44 -24.19
C VAL A 740 -0.80 29.27 -25.64
N GLY A 741 -2.08 28.95 -25.80
CA GLY A 741 -2.76 28.70 -27.07
C GLY A 741 -2.98 27.22 -27.39
N ASP A 742 -2.44 26.30 -26.58
CA ASP A 742 -2.69 24.86 -26.73
C ASP A 742 -4.14 24.52 -26.36
N THR A 743 -4.67 23.51 -27.04
CA THR A 743 -6.00 22.95 -26.79
C THR A 743 -5.89 21.59 -26.12
N VAL A 744 -6.51 21.47 -24.94
CA VAL A 744 -6.61 20.21 -24.18
C VAL A 744 -7.97 19.58 -24.42
N ALA A 745 -7.99 18.27 -24.64
CA ALA A 745 -9.19 17.46 -24.74
C ALA A 745 -9.29 16.51 -23.55
N TRP A 746 -10.35 16.62 -22.76
CA TRP A 746 -10.68 15.65 -21.72
C TRP A 746 -11.58 14.58 -22.31
N SER A 747 -11.07 13.36 -22.45
CA SER A 747 -11.74 12.23 -23.09
C SER A 747 -12.40 11.33 -22.06
N HIS A 748 -13.67 10.98 -22.22
CA HIS A 748 -14.30 9.96 -21.37
C HIS A 748 -13.70 8.58 -21.67
N ALA A 749 -12.98 8.01 -20.70
CA ALA A 749 -12.29 6.73 -20.81
C ALA A 749 -12.97 5.62 -19.98
N GLY A 750 -13.62 5.95 -18.88
CA GLY A 750 -14.34 5.00 -18.01
C GLY A 750 -15.26 5.67 -16.98
N GLY A 751 -16.08 4.87 -16.30
CA GLY A 751 -17.01 5.34 -15.27
C GLY A 751 -18.29 6.02 -15.78
N GLU A 752 -19.00 6.64 -14.85
CA GLU A 752 -20.17 7.51 -15.09
C GLU A 752 -19.81 8.75 -15.94
N PRO A 753 -20.79 9.51 -16.47
CA PRO A 753 -20.51 10.77 -17.12
C PRO A 753 -19.75 11.74 -16.21
N HIS A 754 -18.77 12.45 -16.77
CA HIS A 754 -17.93 13.39 -16.03
C HIS A 754 -18.30 14.84 -16.32
N SER A 755 -17.77 15.74 -15.50
CA SER A 755 -17.64 17.15 -15.83
C SER A 755 -16.18 17.58 -15.75
N VAL A 756 -15.86 18.67 -16.43
CA VAL A 756 -14.59 19.38 -16.25
C VAL A 756 -14.92 20.80 -15.86
N THR A 757 -14.53 21.22 -14.66
CA THR A 757 -14.99 22.46 -14.03
C THR A 757 -13.84 23.17 -13.36
N ALA A 758 -13.51 24.39 -13.78
CA ALA A 758 -12.44 25.15 -13.14
C ALA A 758 -12.80 25.58 -11.72
N TYR A 759 -11.82 25.64 -10.82
CA TYR A 759 -11.95 26.31 -9.53
C TYR A 759 -12.02 27.82 -9.72
N GLY A 760 -13.15 28.44 -9.40
CA GLY A 760 -13.39 29.85 -9.71
C GLY A 760 -12.41 30.80 -8.99
N ASP A 761 -12.06 30.48 -7.75
CA ASP A 761 -11.19 31.31 -6.91
C ASP A 761 -9.69 31.04 -7.12
N GLY A 762 -9.33 29.95 -7.82
CA GLY A 762 -7.94 29.53 -8.10
C GLY A 762 -7.39 29.96 -9.46
N LEU A 763 -8.23 30.51 -10.34
CA LEU A 763 -7.81 30.86 -11.71
C LEU A 763 -6.77 32.01 -11.75
N PRO A 764 -5.83 32.00 -12.72
CA PRO A 764 -4.82 33.05 -12.86
C PRO A 764 -5.43 34.44 -13.13
N GLU A 765 -4.74 35.51 -12.70
CA GLU A 765 -5.23 36.88 -12.89
C GLU A 765 -5.45 37.19 -14.37
N GLY A 766 -6.72 37.33 -14.76
CA GLY A 766 -7.13 37.65 -16.14
C GLY A 766 -7.61 36.46 -16.96
N ALA A 767 -7.54 35.23 -16.43
CA ALA A 767 -8.18 34.07 -17.02
C ALA A 767 -9.72 34.20 -16.99
N SER A 768 -10.38 33.65 -18.02
CA SER A 768 -11.84 33.54 -18.04
C SER A 768 -12.27 32.24 -17.38
N TYR A 769 -13.41 32.23 -16.70
CA TYR A 769 -13.96 31.01 -16.14
C TYR A 769 -14.33 30.01 -17.24
N TRP A 770 -14.14 28.72 -16.98
CA TRP A 770 -14.40 27.65 -17.93
C TRP A 770 -14.96 26.40 -17.25
N ALA A 771 -15.91 25.77 -17.92
CA ALA A 771 -16.49 24.50 -17.51
C ALA A 771 -17.11 23.80 -18.73
N SER A 772 -17.20 22.47 -18.65
CA SER A 772 -17.79 21.56 -19.64
C SER A 772 -19.22 21.92 -20.06
N GLY A 773 -19.98 22.61 -19.21
CA GLY A 773 -21.31 23.14 -19.56
C GLY A 773 -21.36 24.57 -20.10
N ASP A 774 -20.21 25.24 -20.31
CA ASP A 774 -20.11 26.65 -20.75
C ASP A 774 -20.84 27.63 -19.80
N PHE A 775 -20.57 27.47 -18.50
CA PHE A 775 -21.13 28.32 -17.45
C PHE A 775 -20.26 29.56 -17.18
N ASP A 776 -20.87 30.62 -16.65
CA ASP A 776 -20.18 31.88 -16.35
C ASP A 776 -19.45 31.87 -14.99
N SER A 777 -19.63 30.83 -14.16
CA SER A 777 -19.06 30.71 -12.81
C SER A 777 -19.18 29.29 -12.23
N GLU A 778 -18.35 28.95 -11.24
CA GLU A 778 -18.38 27.66 -10.54
C GLU A 778 -19.73 27.36 -9.89
N GLU A 779 -20.35 28.32 -9.20
CA GLU A 779 -21.68 28.16 -8.60
C GLU A 779 -22.74 27.77 -9.64
N ALA A 780 -22.64 28.32 -10.86
CA ALA A 780 -23.55 28.01 -11.96
C ALA A 780 -23.24 26.65 -12.60
N ALA A 781 -21.98 26.20 -12.59
CA ALA A 781 -21.61 24.88 -13.05
C ALA A 781 -22.14 23.78 -12.14
N ARG A 782 -22.02 23.96 -10.82
CA ARG A 782 -22.59 23.06 -9.81
C ARG A 782 -24.12 22.98 -9.91
N GLU A 783 -24.81 24.12 -9.98
CA GLU A 783 -26.27 24.14 -10.20
C GLU A 783 -26.64 23.52 -11.56
N GLY A 784 -25.83 23.74 -12.60
CA GLY A 784 -26.05 23.18 -13.93
C GLY A 784 -26.00 21.64 -13.95
N TRP A 785 -25.03 21.07 -13.24
CA TRP A 785 -24.88 19.63 -13.07
C TRP A 785 -26.13 18.99 -12.48
N GLU A 786 -26.64 19.53 -11.37
CA GLU A 786 -27.90 19.09 -10.73
C GLU A 786 -29.13 19.15 -11.67
N ASN A 787 -29.05 19.96 -12.74
CA ASN A 787 -30.11 20.12 -13.74
C ASN A 787 -29.84 19.35 -15.05
N GLY A 788 -28.87 18.43 -15.08
CA GLY A 788 -28.58 17.58 -16.24
C GLY A 788 -27.72 18.25 -17.31
N GLN A 789 -26.91 19.26 -16.96
CA GLN A 789 -26.09 20.03 -17.90
C GLN A 789 -24.58 19.92 -17.61
N GLY A 790 -23.76 19.96 -18.66
CA GLY A 790 -22.28 19.90 -18.54
C GLY A 790 -21.69 18.49 -18.58
N TYR A 791 -22.49 17.49 -18.96
CA TYR A 791 -22.10 16.09 -19.00
C TYR A 791 -21.13 15.81 -20.16
N VAL A 792 -20.06 15.09 -19.87
CA VAL A 792 -19.16 14.46 -20.85
C VAL A 792 -19.30 12.95 -20.70
N ALA A 793 -20.07 12.33 -21.60
CA ALA A 793 -20.41 10.92 -21.54
C ALA A 793 -19.47 10.05 -22.39
N SER A 794 -19.65 8.73 -22.29
CA SER A 794 -18.89 7.75 -23.09
C SER A 794 -18.90 8.08 -24.58
N GLY A 795 -17.70 8.10 -25.18
CA GLY A 795 -17.48 8.47 -26.57
C GLY A 795 -17.40 9.98 -26.82
N GLN A 796 -17.47 10.82 -25.79
CA GLN A 796 -17.35 12.27 -25.88
C GLN A 796 -16.05 12.79 -25.27
N SER A 797 -15.71 14.03 -25.64
CA SER A 797 -14.62 14.78 -25.04
C SER A 797 -15.03 16.24 -24.81
N TYR A 798 -14.59 16.85 -23.72
CA TYR A 798 -14.64 18.31 -23.54
C TYR A 798 -13.34 18.93 -24.05
N VAL A 799 -13.42 20.06 -24.76
CA VAL A 799 -12.22 20.77 -25.25
C VAL A 799 -12.13 22.20 -24.72
N HIS A 800 -10.92 22.60 -24.31
CA HIS A 800 -10.61 23.96 -23.88
C HIS A 800 -9.26 24.43 -24.42
N THR A 801 -9.18 25.67 -24.87
CA THR A 801 -7.93 26.31 -25.32
C THR A 801 -7.48 27.31 -24.26
N PHE A 802 -6.26 27.15 -23.74
CA PHE A 802 -5.74 27.98 -22.66
C PHE A 802 -5.04 29.23 -23.21
N GLU A 803 -5.59 30.42 -22.94
CA GLU A 803 -5.02 31.69 -23.42
C GLU A 803 -4.22 32.47 -22.36
N THR A 804 -4.22 32.03 -21.10
CA THR A 804 -3.63 32.75 -19.97
C THR A 804 -2.65 31.85 -19.24
N ALA A 805 -1.39 32.28 -19.14
CA ALA A 805 -0.35 31.59 -18.39
C ALA A 805 -0.66 31.54 -16.87
N GLY A 806 -0.17 30.50 -16.21
CA GLY A 806 -0.41 30.19 -14.81
C GLY A 806 -1.14 28.85 -14.63
N GLU A 807 -1.35 28.47 -13.38
CA GLU A 807 -2.03 27.23 -12.99
C GLU A 807 -3.55 27.37 -13.08
N HIS A 808 -4.20 26.43 -13.76
CA HIS A 808 -5.65 26.33 -13.83
C HIS A 808 -6.08 25.02 -13.16
N GLY A 809 -6.37 25.07 -11.86
CA GLY A 809 -6.98 23.96 -11.15
C GLY A 809 -8.42 23.72 -11.58
N TYR A 810 -8.80 22.45 -11.72
CA TYR A 810 -10.13 22.00 -12.12
C TYR A 810 -10.51 20.69 -11.45
N PHE A 811 -11.80 20.37 -11.48
CA PHE A 811 -12.36 19.18 -10.83
C PHE A 811 -13.56 18.63 -11.61
N CYS A 812 -13.91 17.39 -11.29
CA CYS A 812 -15.15 16.76 -11.72
C CYS A 812 -16.21 16.95 -10.63
N ILE A 813 -17.31 17.65 -10.91
CA ILE A 813 -18.39 17.95 -9.94
C ILE A 813 -18.90 16.72 -9.17
N PRO A 814 -19.27 15.58 -9.80
CA PRO A 814 -19.73 14.42 -9.05
C PRO A 814 -18.61 13.80 -8.21
N HIS A 815 -17.38 13.72 -8.73
CA HIS A 815 -16.29 12.96 -8.10
C HIS A 815 -15.26 13.84 -7.39
N GLU A 816 -15.59 15.09 -7.07
CA GLU A 816 -14.67 16.02 -6.39
C GLU A 816 -14.31 15.50 -5.00
N ALA A 817 -15.30 15.00 -4.25
CA ALA A 817 -15.08 14.42 -2.93
C ALA A 817 -14.14 13.20 -2.96
N ALA A 818 -14.01 12.53 -4.11
CA ALA A 818 -13.11 11.42 -4.32
C ALA A 818 -11.68 11.82 -4.69
N GLY A 819 -11.43 13.12 -4.84
CA GLY A 819 -10.16 13.68 -5.31
C GLY A 819 -10.00 13.66 -6.82
N MET A 820 -11.10 13.63 -7.59
CA MET A 820 -11.04 13.79 -9.06
C MET A 820 -10.78 15.25 -9.42
N GLU A 821 -9.56 15.67 -9.15
CA GLU A 821 -9.02 17.01 -9.35
C GLU A 821 -7.84 16.95 -10.33
N GLY A 822 -7.56 18.06 -10.99
CA GLY A 822 -6.41 18.17 -11.86
C GLY A 822 -5.96 19.61 -12.04
N THR A 823 -4.74 19.76 -12.57
CA THR A 823 -4.12 21.06 -12.80
C THR A 823 -3.62 21.13 -14.24
N VAL A 824 -3.95 22.22 -14.93
CA VAL A 824 -3.26 22.58 -16.18
C VAL A 824 -2.31 23.74 -15.91
N VAL A 825 -1.00 23.48 -16.00
CA VAL A 825 0.03 24.50 -15.89
C VAL A 825 0.27 25.10 -17.28
N VAL A 826 -0.04 26.38 -17.46
CA VAL A 826 0.07 27.05 -18.76
C VAL A 826 1.31 27.94 -18.79
N GLU A 827 2.26 27.63 -19.68
CA GLU A 827 3.51 28.37 -19.86
C GLU A 827 3.54 29.21 -21.16
N GLU A 828 4.43 30.20 -21.23
CA GLU A 828 4.54 31.19 -22.33
C GLU A 828 5.10 30.67 -23.68
#